data_AF-A4HB07-F1
#
_entry.id   AF-A4HB07-F1
#
_cell.length_a   1.000
_cell.length_b   1.000
_cell.length_c   1.000
_cell.angle_alpha   90.00
_cell.angle_beta   90.00
_cell.angle_gamma   90.00
#
_symmetry.space_group_name_H-M   'P 1'
#
loop_
_entity.id
_entity.type
_entity.pdbx_description
1 polymer ?
#
loop_
_entity_poly.entity_id
_entity_poly.type
_entity_poly.pdbx_seq_one_letter_code
_entity_poly.pdbx_strand_id
1 'polypeptide(L)'
;MLNVNIGLLGHVDSGKTALAKALSRTASTAAFDKSPQSQSRGITLDLGFSACEVSVEDGNEDACEVLRSAELTKVQCTLVDCPGHASLIRTVVGGAQIIDAMVLVIDATKGMQAQTAECLVLGEVMAKPLVVVLNKVDAVQGATPEAKAATLAALKRRLQQTFRRTRWPTVVIVEVAAAPREVMGRIGPPVNTEAVLPQVLRVVDLVALKAAKEREGERPERFYMLVDHCFAVRGQGTVFTGTVVAGMVQVGDTVLVPELQMTRKVKGLQVFHKPVGLARSGDRVGLCVAQFDPTRMERGVLCSAASSGRTLANSSQLIAKVHRVRYHPLPCDTHTKFHISIGHATVMGTMRYFSRPARTNANLNVSGAADRFDPFIESTWVEELGDEVVLSYNTSTSSTASAPGQPLLPAPAEQDYYAVLLLERPVLAAPGVFMIAMRLDVERENFCRIALAGTVCHVFSEDSPAVTAATPTLGDSEHSSNHTQVPAWRRLPVVRYRYRTLRVNRVLDSRSCIATGVVSLQTPGDGGGSATPARAFSSAKRNKDSVNGEERQKADLFAEVQKFLRLVVVFEPEDADASVTAPQTSNLGTVKGIIDSSFGKTGKVKLIFDDPVFADPAANTTTAPTSNRRKKKSATDPSAEDGSNSGGVFLRPGRILLILKKYPFALHSGLEQ
;
A
#
# COMPACT_ATOMS: atom_id res chain seq x y z
N MET A 1 -23.37 4.72 -25.80
CA MET A 1 -22.16 4.00 -26.24
C MET A 1 -21.22 3.94 -25.06
N LEU A 2 -20.78 2.75 -24.65
CA LEU A 2 -19.85 2.55 -23.55
C LEU A 2 -18.42 2.60 -24.08
N ASN A 3 -17.52 3.35 -23.43
CA ASN A 3 -16.08 3.29 -23.71
C ASN A 3 -15.39 2.31 -22.75
N VAL A 4 -14.49 1.47 -23.25
CA VAL A 4 -13.67 0.54 -22.47
C VAL A 4 -12.20 0.82 -22.79
N ASN A 5 -11.43 1.16 -21.76
CA ASN A 5 -9.99 1.43 -21.89
C ASN A 5 -9.20 0.13 -21.72
N ILE A 6 -8.44 -0.27 -22.73
CA ILE A 6 -7.70 -1.54 -22.77
C ILE A 6 -6.21 -1.22 -22.81
N GLY A 7 -5.48 -1.57 -21.75
CA GLY A 7 -4.04 -1.38 -21.69
C GLY A 7 -3.29 -2.49 -22.41
N LEU A 8 -2.35 -2.14 -23.28
CA LEU A 8 -1.40 -3.08 -23.88
C LEU A 8 -0.09 -3.00 -23.09
N LEU A 9 0.24 -4.05 -22.35
CA LEU A 9 1.40 -4.11 -21.46
C LEU A 9 2.32 -5.28 -21.82
N GLY A 10 3.60 -5.19 -21.47
CA GLY A 10 4.60 -6.24 -21.77
C GLY A 10 5.99 -5.70 -22.07
N HIS A 11 6.94 -6.62 -22.24
CA HIS A 11 8.36 -6.32 -22.46
C HIS A 11 8.65 -5.46 -23.71
N VAL A 12 9.84 -4.85 -23.77
CA VAL A 12 10.36 -4.20 -24.99
C VAL A 12 10.29 -5.18 -26.15
N ASP A 13 9.93 -4.70 -27.34
CA ASP A 13 9.83 -5.50 -28.57
C ASP A 13 8.87 -6.70 -28.52
N SER A 14 8.01 -6.85 -27.52
CA SER A 14 6.96 -7.90 -27.55
C SER A 14 5.90 -7.66 -28.64
N GLY A 15 5.89 -6.46 -29.24
CA GLY A 15 5.02 -6.07 -30.35
C GLY A 15 3.70 -5.43 -29.92
N LYS A 16 3.66 -4.75 -28.76
CA LYS A 16 2.49 -4.00 -28.26
C LYS A 16 1.97 -2.98 -29.29
N THR A 17 2.84 -2.12 -29.81
CA THR A 17 2.46 -1.12 -30.81
C THR A 17 2.05 -1.73 -32.15
N ALA A 18 2.66 -2.84 -32.55
CA ALA A 18 2.23 -3.58 -33.73
C ALA A 18 0.82 -4.16 -33.54
N LEU A 19 0.54 -4.73 -32.37
CA LEU A 19 -0.80 -5.22 -32.02
C LEU A 19 -1.81 -4.07 -31.96
N ALA A 20 -1.44 -2.92 -31.36
CA ALA A 20 -2.27 -1.73 -31.35
C ALA A 20 -2.65 -1.29 -32.77
N LYS A 21 -1.67 -1.23 -33.68
CA LYS A 21 -1.89 -0.91 -35.10
C LYS A 21 -2.84 -1.89 -35.78
N ALA A 22 -2.67 -3.19 -35.54
CA ALA A 22 -3.51 -4.23 -36.14
C ALA A 22 -4.96 -4.19 -35.63
N LEU A 23 -5.17 -3.82 -34.36
CA LEU A 23 -6.51 -3.76 -33.75
C LEU A 23 -7.25 -2.44 -34.00
N SER A 24 -6.53 -1.35 -34.29
CA SER A 24 -7.10 -0.01 -34.34
C SER A 24 -7.75 0.33 -35.67
N ARG A 25 -8.85 1.08 -35.62
CA ARG A 25 -9.44 1.74 -36.80
C ARG A 25 -9.16 3.24 -36.80
N THR A 26 -9.01 3.85 -35.63
CA THR A 26 -8.78 5.30 -35.44
C THR A 26 -7.55 5.54 -34.58
N ALA A 27 -6.68 6.45 -35.00
CA ALA A 27 -5.53 6.90 -34.20
C ALA A 27 -5.91 8.14 -33.37
N SER A 28 -5.32 8.29 -32.18
CA SER A 28 -5.43 9.52 -31.38
C SER A 28 -4.03 10.06 -31.06
N THR A 29 -3.86 10.74 -29.93
CA THR A 29 -2.62 11.39 -29.51
C THR A 29 -1.51 10.36 -29.22
N ALA A 30 -0.29 10.68 -29.66
CA ALA A 30 0.92 9.86 -29.50
C ALA A 30 0.80 8.40 -30.00
N ALA A 31 -0.24 8.06 -30.77
CA ALA A 31 -0.45 6.73 -31.30
C ALA A 31 0.72 6.29 -32.19
N PHE A 32 1.03 4.99 -32.15
CA PHE A 32 1.83 4.33 -33.19
C PHE A 32 3.27 4.83 -33.32
N ASP A 33 3.86 5.31 -32.23
CA ASP A 33 5.20 5.89 -32.16
C ASP A 33 5.40 7.05 -33.15
N LYS A 34 4.37 7.89 -33.35
CA LYS A 34 4.45 9.05 -34.25
C LYS A 34 5.42 10.14 -33.79
N SER A 35 5.82 10.17 -32.52
CA SER A 35 6.73 11.21 -32.02
C SER A 35 8.13 11.05 -32.62
N PRO A 36 8.82 12.13 -33.05
CA PRO A 36 10.19 12.05 -33.59
C PRO A 36 11.19 11.39 -32.63
N GLN A 37 10.98 11.57 -31.32
CA GLN A 37 11.79 10.96 -30.28
C GLN A 37 11.56 9.44 -30.18
N SER A 38 10.33 8.97 -30.34
CA SER A 38 10.04 7.53 -30.36
C SER A 38 10.58 6.87 -31.64
N GLN A 39 10.46 7.54 -32.79
CA GLN A 39 10.98 7.02 -34.06
C GLN A 39 12.51 6.91 -34.06
N SER A 40 13.20 7.94 -33.58
CA SER A 40 14.68 7.92 -33.51
C SER A 40 15.23 6.87 -32.55
N ARG A 41 14.52 6.57 -31.47
CA ARG A 41 14.91 5.53 -30.50
C ARG A 41 14.35 4.15 -30.80
N GLY A 42 13.43 4.02 -31.75
CA GLY A 42 12.75 2.77 -32.07
C GLY A 42 11.91 2.18 -30.92
N ILE A 43 11.51 3.00 -29.94
CA ILE A 43 10.74 2.57 -28.77
C ILE A 43 9.61 3.56 -28.44
N THR A 44 8.51 3.03 -27.92
CA THR A 44 7.43 3.81 -27.33
C THR A 44 7.93 4.51 -26.07
N LEU A 45 7.85 5.85 -26.04
CA LEU A 45 8.32 6.69 -24.92
C LEU A 45 7.17 7.21 -24.05
N ASP A 46 5.97 7.21 -24.59
CA ASP A 46 4.76 7.78 -24.00
C ASP A 46 3.57 6.84 -24.21
N LEU A 47 2.46 7.06 -23.51
CA LEU A 47 1.20 6.37 -23.73
C LEU A 47 0.66 6.70 -25.13
N GLY A 48 0.55 5.68 -25.98
CA GLY A 48 -0.07 5.81 -27.29
C GLY A 48 -1.57 5.52 -27.20
N PHE A 49 -2.41 6.41 -27.72
CA PHE A 49 -3.86 6.22 -27.69
C PHE A 49 -4.43 5.93 -29.07
N SER A 50 -5.21 4.87 -29.19
CA SER A 50 -5.92 4.50 -30.41
C SER A 50 -7.28 3.90 -30.08
N ALA A 51 -8.15 3.76 -31.06
CA ALA A 51 -9.48 3.23 -30.83
C ALA A 51 -10.00 2.37 -31.98
N CYS A 52 -10.91 1.48 -31.61
CA CYS A 52 -11.77 0.74 -32.52
C CYS A 52 -13.18 0.70 -31.92
N GLU A 53 -14.18 0.55 -32.77
CA GLU A 53 -15.57 0.39 -32.35
C GLU A 53 -15.98 -1.05 -32.65
N VAL A 54 -16.60 -1.72 -31.69
CA VAL A 54 -17.16 -3.07 -31.85
C VAL A 54 -18.67 -2.96 -31.74
N SER A 55 -19.38 -3.44 -32.74
CA SER A 55 -20.84 -3.40 -32.80
C SER A 55 -21.44 -4.78 -32.98
N VAL A 56 -22.72 -4.92 -32.64
CA VAL A 56 -23.48 -6.17 -32.89
C VAL A 56 -23.63 -6.44 -34.40
N GLU A 57 -23.42 -5.45 -35.25
CA GLU A 57 -23.50 -5.56 -36.72
C GLU A 57 -22.18 -6.05 -37.34
N ASP A 58 -21.08 -6.08 -36.59
CA ASP A 58 -19.75 -6.48 -37.09
C ASP A 58 -19.66 -7.99 -37.41
N GLY A 59 -20.71 -8.78 -37.11
CA GLY A 59 -20.82 -10.20 -37.48
C GLY A 59 -19.96 -11.17 -36.66
N ASN A 60 -19.20 -10.68 -35.67
CA ASN A 60 -18.44 -11.53 -34.75
C ASN A 60 -19.37 -12.05 -33.64
N GLU A 61 -19.74 -13.33 -33.70
CA GLU A 61 -20.72 -13.95 -32.80
C GLU A 61 -20.33 -13.81 -31.32
N ASP A 62 -19.06 -14.05 -30.96
CA ASP A 62 -18.54 -13.93 -29.60
C ASP A 62 -18.74 -12.50 -29.05
N ALA A 63 -18.37 -11.48 -29.83
CA ALA A 63 -18.54 -10.10 -29.42
C ALA A 63 -20.04 -9.71 -29.34
N CYS A 64 -20.85 -10.20 -30.27
CA CYS A 64 -22.28 -9.92 -30.31
C CYS A 64 -23.01 -10.50 -29.09
N GLU A 65 -22.68 -11.72 -28.67
CA GLU A 65 -23.27 -12.35 -27.48
C GLU A 65 -23.00 -11.52 -26.22
N VAL A 66 -21.75 -11.10 -26.01
CA VAL A 66 -21.36 -10.28 -24.85
C VAL A 66 -22.04 -8.91 -24.87
N LEU A 67 -22.15 -8.28 -26.04
CA LEU A 67 -22.83 -6.98 -26.16
C LEU A 67 -24.32 -7.10 -25.85
N ARG A 68 -24.99 -8.15 -26.34
CA ARG A 68 -26.42 -8.39 -26.09
C ARG A 68 -26.70 -8.68 -24.62
N SER A 69 -25.87 -9.49 -23.96
CA SER A 69 -26.03 -9.80 -22.53
C SER A 69 -25.85 -8.56 -21.64
N ALA A 70 -25.10 -7.57 -22.10
CA ALA A 70 -24.92 -6.28 -21.43
C ALA A 70 -25.90 -5.18 -21.85
N GLU A 71 -26.88 -5.50 -22.71
CA GLU A 71 -27.83 -4.54 -23.30
C GLU A 71 -27.13 -3.36 -24.01
N LEU A 72 -26.08 -3.68 -24.76
CA LEU A 72 -25.30 -2.73 -25.54
C LEU A 72 -25.39 -3.04 -27.02
N THR A 73 -25.58 -2.01 -27.84
CA THR A 73 -25.52 -2.13 -29.30
C THR A 73 -24.11 -1.93 -29.84
N LYS A 74 -23.31 -1.15 -29.12
CA LYS A 74 -21.97 -0.72 -29.55
C LYS A 74 -21.08 -0.35 -28.37
N VAL A 75 -19.82 -0.76 -28.45
CA VAL A 75 -18.76 -0.43 -27.49
C VAL A 75 -17.60 0.23 -28.23
N GLN A 76 -17.03 1.27 -27.61
CA GLN A 76 -15.76 1.86 -28.04
C GLN A 76 -14.63 1.22 -27.23
N CYS A 77 -13.65 0.65 -27.92
CA CYS A 77 -12.44 0.10 -27.31
C CYS A 77 -11.30 1.08 -27.53
N THR A 78 -10.91 1.79 -26.46
CA THR A 78 -9.74 2.68 -26.46
C THR A 78 -8.52 1.88 -26.05
N LEU A 79 -7.56 1.70 -26.97
CA LEU A 79 -6.31 1.02 -26.71
C LEU A 79 -5.28 2.03 -26.17
N VAL A 80 -4.71 1.69 -25.01
CA VAL A 80 -3.65 2.43 -24.32
C VAL A 80 -2.35 1.64 -24.46
N ASP A 81 -1.51 2.03 -25.41
CA ASP A 81 -0.21 1.41 -25.68
C ASP A 81 0.83 1.91 -24.66
N CYS A 82 1.23 1.04 -23.74
CA CYS A 82 2.18 1.39 -22.68
C CYS A 82 3.63 1.14 -23.15
N PRO A 83 4.59 1.99 -22.74
CA PRO A 83 6.00 1.78 -23.06
C PRO A 83 6.54 0.49 -22.41
N GLY A 84 7.41 -0.23 -23.12
CA GLY A 84 8.02 -1.47 -22.61
C GLY A 84 9.35 -1.30 -21.89
N HIS A 85 9.99 -0.14 -22.02
CA HIS A 85 11.36 0.07 -21.52
C HIS A 85 11.38 0.25 -20.00
N ALA A 86 12.34 -0.39 -19.31
CA ALA A 86 12.38 -0.42 -17.84
C ALA A 86 12.46 0.96 -17.18
N SER A 87 13.06 1.96 -17.83
CA SER A 87 13.14 3.34 -17.32
C SER A 87 11.79 4.07 -17.33
N LEU A 88 10.79 3.55 -18.04
CA LEU A 88 9.49 4.20 -18.26
C LEU A 88 8.37 3.61 -17.39
N ILE A 89 8.73 2.87 -16.33
CA ILE A 89 7.77 2.24 -15.41
C ILE A 89 6.79 3.26 -14.79
N ARG A 90 7.22 4.51 -14.55
CA ARG A 90 6.33 5.58 -14.07
C ARG A 90 5.19 5.87 -15.05
N THR A 91 5.49 5.88 -16.34
CA THR A 91 4.49 6.05 -17.41
C THR A 91 3.56 4.85 -17.48
N VAL A 92 4.08 3.62 -17.34
CA VAL A 92 3.26 2.40 -17.29
C VAL A 92 2.30 2.41 -16.10
N VAL A 93 2.77 2.84 -14.93
CA VAL A 93 1.95 3.00 -13.72
C VAL A 93 0.85 4.05 -13.91
N GLY A 94 1.15 5.16 -14.60
CA GLY A 94 0.14 6.15 -14.99
C GLY A 94 -0.91 5.57 -15.95
N GLY A 95 -0.47 4.81 -16.95
CA GLY A 95 -1.36 4.14 -17.92
C GLY A 95 -2.25 3.07 -17.28
N ALA A 96 -1.73 2.31 -16.31
CA ALA A 96 -2.51 1.27 -15.63
C ALA A 96 -3.66 1.82 -14.78
N GLN A 97 -3.61 3.11 -14.39
CA GLN A 97 -4.69 3.77 -13.65
C GLN A 97 -5.90 4.15 -14.51
N ILE A 98 -5.71 4.31 -15.82
CA ILE A 98 -6.79 4.74 -16.73
C ILE A 98 -7.45 3.58 -17.49
N ILE A 99 -6.94 2.36 -17.35
CA ILE A 99 -7.43 1.18 -18.06
C ILE A 99 -8.49 0.42 -17.25
N ASP A 100 -9.46 -0.13 -17.95
CA ASP A 100 -10.49 -1.03 -17.41
C ASP A 100 -10.04 -2.49 -17.51
N ALA A 101 -9.28 -2.84 -18.55
CA ALA A 101 -8.76 -4.19 -18.79
C ALA A 101 -7.30 -4.16 -19.25
N MET A 102 -6.60 -5.26 -19.04
CA MET A 102 -5.19 -5.43 -19.41
C MET A 102 -5.02 -6.54 -20.44
N VAL A 103 -4.25 -6.25 -21.48
CA VAL A 103 -3.71 -7.23 -22.43
C VAL A 103 -2.21 -7.34 -22.19
N LEU A 104 -1.76 -8.51 -21.74
CA LEU A 104 -0.34 -8.79 -21.53
C LEU A 104 0.24 -9.43 -22.78
N VAL A 105 1.03 -8.67 -23.53
CA VAL A 105 1.68 -9.10 -24.77
C VAL A 105 3.02 -9.74 -24.47
N ILE A 106 3.12 -11.03 -24.77
CA ILE A 106 4.29 -11.88 -24.54
C ILE A 106 4.84 -12.33 -25.89
N ASP A 107 6.16 -12.20 -26.07
CA ASP A 107 6.84 -12.75 -27.24
C ASP A 107 6.88 -14.29 -27.13
N ALA A 108 6.28 -14.99 -28.09
CA ALA A 108 6.19 -16.44 -28.10
C ALA A 108 7.58 -17.13 -28.12
N THR A 109 8.61 -16.45 -28.60
CA THR A 109 9.98 -16.98 -28.65
C THR A 109 10.73 -16.84 -27.33
N LYS A 110 10.39 -15.82 -26.52
CA LYS A 110 11.12 -15.47 -25.28
C LYS A 110 10.35 -15.85 -24.01
N GLY A 111 9.02 -15.87 -24.06
CA GLY A 111 8.17 -16.08 -22.91
C GLY A 111 8.20 -14.90 -21.91
N MET A 112 8.03 -15.20 -20.62
CA MET A 112 7.96 -14.20 -19.56
C MET A 112 9.33 -13.55 -19.33
N GLN A 113 9.38 -12.22 -19.32
CA GLN A 113 10.58 -11.42 -19.07
C GLN A 113 10.34 -10.46 -17.89
N ALA A 114 11.39 -9.80 -17.37
CA ALA A 114 11.31 -8.97 -16.17
C ALA A 114 10.19 -7.91 -16.21
N GLN A 115 10.09 -7.15 -17.30
CA GLN A 115 9.08 -6.10 -17.49
C GLN A 115 7.68 -6.69 -17.67
N THR A 116 7.57 -7.88 -18.28
CA THR A 116 6.30 -8.61 -18.36
C THR A 116 5.84 -9.04 -16.96
N ALA A 117 6.77 -9.48 -16.11
CA ALA A 117 6.48 -9.80 -14.70
C ALA A 117 6.08 -8.56 -13.89
N GLU A 118 6.74 -7.41 -14.07
CA GLU A 118 6.32 -6.15 -13.42
C GLU A 118 4.93 -5.71 -13.87
N CYS A 119 4.61 -5.82 -15.16
CA CYS A 119 3.27 -5.54 -15.68
C CYS A 119 2.21 -6.49 -15.09
N LEU A 120 2.56 -7.77 -14.95
CA LEU A 120 1.70 -8.76 -14.31
C LEU A 120 1.38 -8.37 -12.86
N VAL A 121 2.40 -8.02 -12.08
CA VAL A 121 2.25 -7.53 -10.71
C VAL A 121 1.37 -6.28 -10.65
N LEU A 122 1.57 -5.35 -11.59
CA LEU A 122 0.78 -4.13 -11.68
C LEU A 122 -0.71 -4.43 -11.91
N GLY A 123 -1.02 -5.31 -12.85
CA GLY A 123 -2.41 -5.74 -13.08
C GLY A 123 -3.00 -6.47 -11.86
N GLU A 124 -2.17 -7.22 -11.14
CA GLU A 124 -2.59 -7.99 -9.96
C GLU A 124 -2.98 -7.04 -8.82
N VAL A 125 -2.12 -6.06 -8.49
CA VAL A 125 -2.41 -5.12 -7.40
C VAL A 125 -3.60 -4.21 -7.72
N MET A 126 -3.84 -3.94 -9.01
CA MET A 126 -4.98 -3.12 -9.46
C MET A 126 -6.24 -3.93 -9.77
N ALA A 127 -6.20 -5.26 -9.59
CA ALA A 127 -7.30 -6.19 -9.83
C ALA A 127 -7.98 -5.99 -11.20
N LYS A 128 -7.18 -5.93 -12.28
CA LYS A 128 -7.71 -5.73 -13.63
C LYS A 128 -8.09 -7.08 -14.29
N PRO A 129 -9.18 -7.15 -15.07
CA PRO A 129 -9.38 -8.21 -16.07
C PRO A 129 -8.15 -8.38 -16.96
N LEU A 130 -7.77 -9.63 -17.26
CA LEU A 130 -6.54 -9.95 -18.00
C LEU A 130 -6.77 -10.91 -19.17
N VAL A 131 -6.24 -10.53 -20.33
CA VAL A 131 -6.04 -11.43 -21.48
C VAL A 131 -4.55 -11.49 -21.80
N VAL A 132 -4.02 -12.70 -22.03
CA VAL A 132 -2.63 -12.88 -22.46
C VAL A 132 -2.61 -13.04 -23.97
N VAL A 133 -1.73 -12.30 -24.64
CA VAL A 133 -1.50 -12.41 -26.08
C VAL A 133 -0.09 -12.95 -26.30
N LEU A 134 0.01 -14.14 -26.89
CA LEU A 134 1.26 -14.70 -27.40
C LEU A 134 1.48 -14.17 -28.81
N ASN A 135 2.35 -13.17 -28.94
CA ASN A 135 2.67 -12.54 -30.21
C ASN A 135 3.90 -13.19 -30.86
N LYS A 136 4.06 -12.96 -32.17
CA LYS A 136 5.16 -13.49 -33.01
C LYS A 136 5.17 -15.01 -33.12
N VAL A 137 3.98 -15.61 -33.20
CA VAL A 137 3.86 -17.07 -33.40
C VAL A 137 4.48 -17.54 -34.72
N ASP A 138 4.57 -16.66 -35.71
CA ASP A 138 5.27 -16.87 -36.98
C ASP A 138 6.78 -17.09 -36.80
N ALA A 139 7.38 -16.39 -35.83
CA ALA A 139 8.82 -16.40 -35.55
C ALA A 139 9.27 -17.59 -34.69
N VAL A 140 8.34 -18.43 -34.19
CA VAL A 140 8.69 -19.62 -33.41
C VAL A 140 9.44 -20.61 -34.30
N GLN A 141 10.61 -21.04 -33.81
CA GLN A 141 11.47 -21.98 -34.52
C GLN A 141 10.91 -23.41 -34.44
N GLY A 142 10.99 -24.14 -35.55
CA GLY A 142 10.57 -25.54 -35.63
C GLY A 142 10.70 -26.04 -37.07
N ALA A 143 11.22 -27.26 -37.24
CA ALA A 143 11.43 -27.88 -38.55
C ALA A 143 10.09 -28.23 -39.25
N THR A 144 9.04 -28.50 -38.48
CA THR A 144 7.69 -28.77 -38.97
C THR A 144 6.64 -27.92 -38.25
N PRO A 145 5.46 -27.70 -38.83
CA PRO A 145 4.35 -27.00 -38.16
C PRO A 145 3.94 -27.63 -36.83
N GLU A 146 3.99 -28.96 -36.73
CA GLU A 146 3.66 -29.70 -35.51
C GLU A 146 4.66 -29.42 -34.39
N ALA A 147 5.95 -29.33 -34.72
CA ALA A 147 6.99 -28.97 -33.76
C ALA A 147 6.77 -27.56 -33.19
N LYS A 148 6.41 -26.58 -34.05
CA LYS A 148 6.07 -25.22 -33.60
C LYS A 148 4.85 -25.22 -32.68
N ALA A 149 3.80 -25.95 -33.05
CA ALA A 149 2.59 -26.08 -32.23
C ALA A 149 2.89 -26.72 -30.87
N ALA A 150 3.77 -27.73 -30.82
CA ALA A 150 4.20 -28.35 -29.57
C ALA A 150 4.97 -27.37 -28.67
N THR A 151 5.87 -26.55 -29.22
CA THR A 151 6.58 -25.50 -28.48
C THR A 151 5.62 -24.47 -27.90
N LEU A 152 4.64 -24.01 -28.70
CA LEU A 152 3.60 -23.08 -28.25
C LEU A 152 2.74 -23.68 -27.13
N ALA A 153 2.32 -24.95 -27.27
CA ALA A 153 1.57 -25.66 -26.25
C ALA A 153 2.35 -25.79 -24.93
N ALA A 154 3.65 -26.10 -25.00
CA ALA A 154 4.52 -26.15 -23.83
C ALA A 154 4.64 -24.78 -23.15
N LEU A 155 4.81 -23.71 -23.93
CA LEU A 155 4.85 -22.34 -23.40
C LEU A 155 3.52 -21.96 -22.72
N LYS A 156 2.37 -22.25 -23.37
CA LYS A 156 1.04 -22.03 -22.79
C LYS A 156 0.87 -22.73 -21.45
N ARG A 157 1.26 -24.01 -21.34
CA ARG A 157 1.21 -24.76 -20.07
C ARG A 157 2.09 -24.12 -18.99
N ARG A 158 3.30 -23.69 -19.35
CA ARG A 158 4.21 -22.99 -18.42
C ARG A 158 3.61 -21.67 -17.94
N LEU A 159 3.02 -20.88 -18.84
CA LEU A 159 2.35 -19.63 -18.49
C LEU A 159 1.17 -19.88 -17.55
N GLN A 160 0.26 -20.81 -17.88
CA GLN A 160 -0.85 -21.16 -17.00
C GLN A 160 -0.36 -21.57 -15.60
N GLN A 161 0.74 -22.33 -15.51
CA GLN A 161 1.33 -22.69 -14.23
C GLN A 161 1.85 -21.48 -13.44
N THR A 162 2.42 -20.46 -14.10
CA THR A 162 2.79 -19.19 -13.47
C THR A 162 1.58 -18.45 -12.91
N PHE A 163 0.49 -18.40 -13.67
CA PHE A 163 -0.74 -17.69 -13.33
C PHE A 163 -1.51 -18.31 -12.16
N ARG A 164 -1.42 -19.62 -11.94
CA ARG A 164 -2.08 -20.33 -10.81
C ARG A 164 -1.82 -19.73 -9.43
N ARG A 165 -0.70 -19.04 -9.21
CA ARG A 165 -0.31 -18.42 -7.94
C ARG A 165 -0.66 -16.92 -7.84
N THR A 166 -1.31 -16.38 -8.85
CA THR A 166 -1.71 -14.96 -8.96
C THR A 166 -3.21 -14.80 -8.73
N ARG A 167 -3.74 -13.58 -8.89
CA ARG A 167 -5.19 -13.32 -8.90
C ARG A 167 -5.93 -13.96 -10.07
N TRP A 168 -5.24 -14.47 -11.08
CA TRP A 168 -5.86 -15.13 -12.22
C TRP A 168 -5.41 -16.58 -12.28
N PRO A 169 -6.04 -17.52 -11.54
CA PRO A 169 -5.62 -18.92 -11.56
C PRO A 169 -5.68 -19.55 -12.95
N THR A 170 -6.60 -19.05 -13.79
CA THR A 170 -6.76 -19.41 -15.19
C THR A 170 -6.84 -18.12 -16.01
N VAL A 171 -6.12 -18.08 -17.14
CA VAL A 171 -6.12 -16.94 -18.08
C VAL A 171 -6.49 -17.36 -19.49
N VAL A 172 -7.09 -16.46 -20.26
CA VAL A 172 -7.27 -16.65 -21.71
C VAL A 172 -5.95 -16.32 -22.41
N ILE A 173 -5.49 -17.21 -23.29
CA ILE A 173 -4.26 -17.02 -24.07
C ILE A 173 -4.61 -17.04 -25.57
N VAL A 174 -4.41 -15.92 -26.25
CA VAL A 174 -4.63 -15.78 -27.70
C VAL A 174 -3.28 -15.77 -28.43
N GLU A 175 -3.15 -16.59 -29.46
CA GLU A 175 -1.97 -16.66 -30.33
C GLU A 175 -2.14 -15.74 -31.52
N VAL A 176 -1.18 -14.83 -31.74
CA VAL A 176 -1.25 -13.82 -32.81
C VAL A 176 0.11 -13.60 -33.47
N ALA A 177 0.09 -13.12 -34.70
CA ALA A 177 1.25 -12.46 -35.30
C ALA A 177 0.81 -11.08 -35.78
N ALA A 178 1.11 -10.05 -34.99
CA ALA A 178 0.63 -8.69 -35.28
C ALA A 178 1.36 -8.02 -36.47
N ALA A 179 2.60 -8.44 -36.75
CA ALA A 179 3.41 -7.95 -37.86
C ALA A 179 4.35 -9.06 -38.34
N PRO A 180 3.82 -10.11 -39.03
CA PRO A 180 4.62 -11.23 -39.49
C PRO A 180 5.61 -10.79 -40.56
N ARG A 181 6.79 -11.43 -40.58
CA ARG A 181 7.82 -11.14 -41.61
C ARG A 181 7.57 -11.98 -42.86
N GLU A 182 7.41 -11.34 -44.01
CA GLU A 182 7.38 -12.02 -45.31
C GLU A 182 8.78 -12.22 -45.90
N VAL A 183 8.90 -13.24 -46.76
CA VAL A 183 10.07 -13.45 -47.62
C VAL A 183 10.18 -12.23 -48.54
N MET A 184 11.31 -11.51 -48.52
CA MET A 184 11.59 -10.17 -49.09
C MET A 184 11.51 -8.97 -48.13
N GLY A 185 11.37 -9.19 -46.82
CA GLY A 185 11.53 -8.13 -45.82
C GLY A 185 10.37 -7.13 -45.74
N ARG A 186 9.23 -7.47 -46.36
CA ARG A 186 7.96 -6.76 -46.16
C ARG A 186 7.21 -7.33 -44.96
N ILE A 187 6.35 -6.50 -44.35
CA ILE A 187 5.47 -6.92 -43.26
C ILE A 187 4.22 -7.52 -43.90
N GLY A 188 3.93 -8.79 -43.60
CA GLY A 188 2.73 -9.48 -44.07
C GLY A 188 1.47 -9.06 -43.30
N PRO A 189 0.28 -9.52 -43.73
CA PRO A 189 -0.96 -9.20 -43.04
C PRO A 189 -0.97 -9.77 -41.61
N PRO A 190 -1.53 -9.06 -40.62
CA PRO A 190 -1.69 -9.59 -39.27
C PRO A 190 -2.45 -10.91 -39.26
N VAL A 191 -2.06 -11.81 -38.37
CA VAL A 191 -2.68 -13.13 -38.20
C VAL A 191 -3.41 -13.20 -36.87
N ASN A 192 -4.71 -13.54 -36.93
CA ASN A 192 -5.59 -13.83 -35.79
C ASN A 192 -5.71 -12.68 -34.77
N THR A 193 -5.46 -11.43 -35.18
CA THR A 193 -5.55 -10.27 -34.29
C THR A 193 -6.99 -9.93 -33.94
N GLU A 194 -7.93 -10.19 -34.86
CA GLU A 194 -9.36 -9.98 -34.68
C GLU A 194 -9.97 -10.78 -33.51
N ALA A 195 -9.33 -11.89 -33.11
CA ALA A 195 -9.77 -12.68 -31.97
C ALA A 195 -9.49 -12.03 -30.60
N VAL A 196 -8.61 -11.02 -30.53
CA VAL A 196 -8.19 -10.44 -29.23
C VAL A 196 -9.32 -9.65 -28.56
N LEU A 197 -10.00 -8.76 -29.30
CA LEU A 197 -11.01 -7.87 -28.72
C LEU A 197 -12.24 -8.62 -28.18
N PRO A 198 -12.82 -9.61 -28.88
CA PRO A 198 -13.91 -10.41 -28.32
C PRO A 198 -13.52 -11.06 -27.00
N GLN A 199 -12.31 -11.61 -26.90
CA GLN A 199 -11.83 -12.23 -25.67
C GLN A 199 -11.67 -11.21 -24.55
N VAL A 200 -11.18 -9.99 -24.83
CA VAL A 200 -11.11 -8.93 -23.81
C VAL A 200 -12.51 -8.56 -23.32
N LEU A 201 -13.47 -8.36 -24.22
CA LEU A 201 -14.85 -8.02 -23.86
C LEU A 201 -15.52 -9.11 -23.03
N ARG A 202 -15.22 -10.39 -23.28
CA ARG A 202 -15.73 -11.53 -22.48
C ARG A 202 -15.23 -11.53 -21.04
N VAL A 203 -13.98 -11.12 -20.81
CA VAL A 203 -13.40 -11.11 -19.45
C VAL A 203 -13.89 -9.91 -18.64
N VAL A 204 -14.18 -8.79 -19.30
CA VAL A 204 -14.71 -7.58 -18.66
C VAL A 204 -16.19 -7.76 -18.35
N ASP A 205 -16.58 -7.54 -17.08
CA ASP A 205 -17.98 -7.40 -16.71
C ASP A 205 -18.52 -6.05 -17.21
N LEU A 206 -19.06 -6.05 -18.44
CA LEU A 206 -19.59 -4.85 -19.07
C LEU A 206 -20.80 -4.27 -18.34
N VAL A 207 -21.60 -5.11 -17.67
CA VAL A 207 -22.78 -4.68 -16.91
C VAL A 207 -22.34 -3.89 -15.68
N ALA A 208 -21.43 -4.46 -14.89
CA ALA A 208 -20.87 -3.78 -13.72
C ALA A 208 -20.10 -2.52 -14.12
N LEU A 209 -19.34 -2.57 -15.22
CA LEU A 209 -18.58 -1.42 -15.73
C LEU A 209 -19.50 -0.28 -16.18
N LYS A 210 -20.57 -0.60 -16.92
CA LYS A 210 -21.59 0.39 -17.34
C LYS A 210 -22.23 1.06 -16.12
N ALA A 211 -22.70 0.27 -15.16
CA ALA A 211 -23.33 0.79 -13.95
C ALA A 211 -22.37 1.66 -13.11
N ALA A 212 -21.10 1.29 -13.01
CA ALA A 212 -20.09 2.09 -12.32
C ALA A 212 -19.84 3.44 -13.02
N LYS A 213 -19.70 3.43 -14.35
CA LYS A 213 -19.46 4.65 -15.13
C LYS A 213 -20.67 5.58 -15.17
N GLU A 214 -21.89 5.03 -15.20
CA GLU A 214 -23.13 5.81 -15.09
C GLU A 214 -23.22 6.50 -13.73
N ARG A 215 -22.99 5.78 -12.63
CA ARG A 215 -23.01 6.33 -11.27
C ARG A 215 -22.00 7.47 -11.07
N GLU A 216 -20.79 7.32 -11.59
CA GLU A 216 -19.76 8.37 -11.54
C GLU A 216 -20.11 9.53 -12.49
N GLY A 217 -20.65 9.23 -13.68
CA GLY A 217 -20.95 10.19 -14.74
C GLY A 217 -22.15 11.11 -14.48
N GLU A 218 -22.87 10.96 -13.36
CA GLU A 218 -23.99 11.82 -12.97
C GLU A 218 -23.58 13.05 -12.13
N ARG A 219 -22.29 13.16 -11.77
CA ARG A 219 -21.81 14.12 -10.75
C ARG A 219 -20.78 15.11 -11.32
N PRO A 220 -21.19 16.28 -11.85
CA PRO A 220 -20.27 17.26 -12.44
C PRO A 220 -19.31 17.89 -11.41
N GLU A 221 -19.69 17.94 -10.14
CA GLU A 221 -18.85 18.42 -9.03
C GLU A 221 -17.65 17.49 -8.74
N ARG A 222 -17.75 16.22 -9.15
CA ARG A 222 -16.68 15.21 -9.02
C ARG A 222 -15.79 15.12 -10.25
N PHE A 223 -15.98 15.99 -11.25
CA PHE A 223 -15.18 15.97 -12.46
C PHE A 223 -13.68 15.96 -12.14
N TYR A 224 -13.01 14.92 -12.62
CA TYR A 224 -11.57 14.71 -12.49
C TYR A 224 -11.06 14.04 -13.77
N MET A 225 -10.13 14.70 -14.44
CA MET A 225 -9.54 14.24 -15.69
C MET A 225 -8.01 14.27 -15.58
N LEU A 226 -7.41 13.15 -15.97
CA LEU A 226 -5.98 12.95 -16.05
C LEU A 226 -5.48 13.40 -17.43
N VAL A 227 -4.66 14.45 -17.46
CA VAL A 227 -4.15 15.09 -18.70
C VAL A 227 -2.79 14.51 -19.08
N ASP A 228 -2.70 14.00 -20.30
CA ASP A 228 -1.47 13.46 -20.89
C ASP A 228 -0.71 14.48 -21.75
N HIS A 229 -1.45 15.36 -22.44
CA HIS A 229 -0.87 16.38 -23.31
C HIS A 229 -1.68 17.67 -23.30
N CYS A 230 -0.98 18.79 -23.45
CA CYS A 230 -1.54 20.12 -23.62
C CYS A 230 -0.87 20.80 -24.82
N PHE A 231 -1.66 21.35 -25.74
CA PHE A 231 -1.12 22.07 -26.89
C PHE A 231 -2.07 23.18 -27.35
N ALA A 232 -1.52 24.23 -27.95
CA ALA A 232 -2.31 25.31 -28.53
C ALA A 232 -2.75 24.96 -29.96
N VAL A 233 -4.01 25.28 -30.28
CA VAL A 233 -4.58 25.21 -31.62
C VAL A 233 -4.88 26.63 -32.08
N ARG A 234 -4.18 27.07 -33.14
CA ARG A 234 -4.27 28.44 -33.67
C ARG A 234 -5.73 28.79 -33.99
N GLY A 235 -6.22 29.87 -33.39
CA GLY A 235 -7.58 30.39 -33.60
C GLY A 235 -8.68 29.70 -32.78
N GLN A 236 -8.42 28.56 -32.14
CA GLN A 236 -9.43 27.87 -31.31
C GLN A 236 -9.18 28.07 -29.81
N GLY A 237 -7.91 27.93 -29.39
CA GLY A 237 -7.50 28.06 -28.00
C GLY A 237 -6.46 27.02 -27.62
N THR A 238 -6.46 26.61 -26.36
CA THR A 238 -5.58 25.55 -25.86
C THR A 238 -6.39 24.29 -25.63
N VAL A 239 -5.86 23.14 -26.06
CA VAL A 239 -6.52 21.84 -25.97
C VAL A 239 -5.77 20.96 -24.99
N PHE A 240 -6.50 20.46 -23.99
CA PHE A 240 -6.05 19.38 -23.12
C PHE A 240 -6.53 18.06 -23.68
N THR A 241 -5.65 17.08 -23.73
CA THR A 241 -6.04 15.70 -24.04
C THR A 241 -5.79 14.84 -22.81
N GLY A 242 -6.80 14.11 -22.37
CA GLY A 242 -6.69 13.21 -21.24
C GLY A 242 -7.83 12.20 -21.16
N THR A 243 -7.85 11.44 -20.07
CA THR A 243 -8.92 10.48 -19.74
C THR A 243 -9.69 10.98 -18.53
N VAL A 244 -11.02 11.03 -18.63
CA VAL A 244 -11.87 11.38 -17.50
C VAL A 244 -11.91 10.20 -16.54
N VAL A 245 -11.51 10.40 -15.29
CA VAL A 245 -11.47 9.34 -14.28
C VAL A 245 -12.76 9.31 -13.45
N ALA A 246 -13.28 10.48 -13.08
CA ALA A 246 -14.52 10.59 -12.30
C ALA A 246 -15.35 11.80 -12.73
N GLY A 247 -16.65 11.74 -12.45
CA GLY A 247 -17.60 12.80 -12.79
C GLY A 247 -17.90 12.92 -14.29
N MET A 248 -18.42 14.09 -14.66
CA MET A 248 -18.68 14.47 -16.05
C MET A 248 -18.37 15.95 -16.30
N VAL A 249 -18.14 16.30 -17.57
CA VAL A 249 -17.93 17.70 -17.99
C VAL A 249 -18.73 17.99 -19.25
N GLN A 250 -19.38 19.15 -19.28
CA GLN A 250 -20.14 19.67 -20.42
C GLN A 250 -19.48 20.90 -21.04
N VAL A 251 -19.81 21.15 -22.31
CA VAL A 251 -19.44 22.42 -22.94
C VAL A 251 -20.10 23.56 -22.20
N GLY A 252 -19.30 24.55 -21.80
CA GLY A 252 -19.74 25.68 -20.98
C GLY A 252 -19.40 25.56 -19.50
N ASP A 253 -19.01 24.38 -19.01
CA ASP A 253 -18.57 24.21 -17.62
C ASP A 253 -17.26 24.95 -17.35
N THR A 254 -17.00 25.23 -16.07
CA THR A 254 -15.73 25.81 -15.63
C THR A 254 -14.88 24.74 -14.97
N VAL A 255 -13.68 24.54 -15.51
CA VAL A 255 -12.68 23.61 -14.98
C VAL A 255 -11.54 24.37 -14.31
N LEU A 256 -11.00 23.80 -13.24
CA LEU A 256 -9.80 24.26 -12.55
C LEU A 256 -8.61 23.44 -13.05
N VAL A 257 -7.50 24.15 -13.32
CA VAL A 257 -6.16 23.59 -13.55
C VAL A 257 -5.37 23.80 -12.26
N PRO A 258 -5.28 22.81 -11.36
CA PRO A 258 -4.69 23.02 -10.03
C PRO A 258 -3.21 23.40 -10.08
N GLU A 259 -2.43 22.86 -11.02
CA GLU A 259 -1.00 23.15 -11.17
C GLU A 259 -0.73 24.62 -11.53
N LEU A 260 -1.68 25.25 -12.22
CA LEU A 260 -1.61 26.66 -12.62
C LEU A 260 -2.47 27.58 -11.76
N GLN A 261 -3.22 27.02 -10.80
CA GLN A 261 -4.23 27.71 -9.99
C GLN A 261 -5.15 28.59 -10.86
N MET A 262 -5.58 28.04 -12.00
CA MET A 262 -6.26 28.79 -13.05
C MET A 262 -7.60 28.12 -13.39
N THR A 263 -8.66 28.92 -13.47
CA THR A 263 -9.97 28.45 -13.94
C THR A 263 -10.19 28.82 -15.41
N ARG A 264 -10.79 27.92 -16.16
CA ARG A 264 -11.10 28.12 -17.58
C ARG A 264 -12.46 27.53 -17.92
N LYS A 265 -13.18 28.22 -18.80
CA LYS A 265 -14.45 27.74 -19.35
C LYS A 265 -14.19 26.79 -20.53
N VAL A 266 -14.90 25.67 -20.55
CA VAL A 266 -14.86 24.68 -21.63
C VAL A 266 -15.56 25.26 -22.86
N LYS A 267 -14.83 25.41 -23.96
CA LYS A 267 -15.36 25.90 -25.24
C LYS A 267 -15.88 24.78 -26.14
N GLY A 268 -15.26 23.61 -26.06
CA GLY A 268 -15.62 22.48 -26.91
C GLY A 268 -14.99 21.19 -26.38
N LEU A 269 -15.65 20.07 -26.68
CA LEU A 269 -15.20 18.73 -26.34
C LEU A 269 -15.18 17.87 -27.60
N GLN A 270 -14.17 17.02 -27.71
CA GLN A 270 -14.05 16.04 -28.79
C GLN A 270 -13.61 14.68 -28.25
N VAL A 271 -14.19 13.61 -28.78
CA VAL A 271 -13.79 12.22 -28.50
C VAL A 271 -13.49 11.57 -29.85
N PHE A 272 -12.24 11.13 -30.06
CA PHE A 272 -11.77 10.55 -31.34
C PHE A 272 -12.22 11.31 -32.59
N HIS A 273 -11.91 12.61 -32.66
CA HIS A 273 -12.26 13.52 -33.76
C HIS A 273 -13.76 13.81 -33.95
N LYS A 274 -14.64 13.27 -33.10
CA LYS A 274 -16.08 13.56 -33.11
C LYS A 274 -16.39 14.63 -32.06
N PRO A 275 -17.05 15.75 -32.42
CA PRO A 275 -17.48 16.73 -31.43
C PRO A 275 -18.57 16.14 -30.53
N VAL A 276 -18.47 16.39 -29.23
CA VAL A 276 -19.44 15.94 -28.22
C VAL A 276 -19.84 17.11 -27.32
N GLY A 277 -21.07 17.10 -26.81
CA GLY A 277 -21.54 18.11 -25.85
C GLY A 277 -21.19 17.79 -24.39
N LEU A 278 -20.91 16.51 -24.11
CA LEU A 278 -20.73 15.94 -22.78
C LEU A 278 -19.64 14.86 -22.86
N ALA A 279 -18.79 14.79 -21.85
CA ALA A 279 -17.89 13.66 -21.63
C ALA A 279 -18.02 13.12 -20.20
N ARG A 280 -17.89 11.80 -20.05
CA ARG A 280 -18.11 11.08 -18.78
C ARG A 280 -16.88 10.27 -18.38
N SER A 281 -16.88 9.77 -17.14
CA SER A 281 -15.86 8.84 -16.64
C SER A 281 -15.58 7.69 -17.64
N GLY A 282 -14.30 7.47 -17.90
CA GLY A 282 -13.77 6.53 -18.87
C GLY A 282 -13.46 7.14 -20.24
N ASP A 283 -14.06 8.25 -20.63
CA ASP A 283 -13.87 8.81 -21.98
C ASP A 283 -12.48 9.44 -22.16
N ARG A 284 -11.87 9.20 -23.33
CA ARG A 284 -10.66 9.90 -23.78
C ARG A 284 -11.07 11.16 -24.54
N VAL A 285 -10.81 12.32 -23.95
CA VAL A 285 -11.37 13.60 -24.41
C VAL A 285 -10.27 14.57 -24.81
N GLY A 286 -10.50 15.31 -25.89
CA GLY A 286 -9.88 16.59 -26.19
C GLY A 286 -10.77 17.73 -25.70
N LEU A 287 -10.33 18.45 -24.67
CA LEU A 287 -11.05 19.53 -24.02
C LEU A 287 -10.41 20.87 -24.42
N CYS A 288 -11.16 21.71 -25.13
CA CYS A 288 -10.68 23.01 -25.60
C CYS A 288 -11.10 24.13 -24.62
N VAL A 289 -10.15 24.99 -24.26
CA VAL A 289 -10.35 26.18 -23.41
C VAL A 289 -9.83 27.45 -24.09
N ALA A 290 -10.12 28.60 -23.48
CA ALA A 290 -9.48 29.86 -23.86
C ALA A 290 -7.95 29.75 -23.83
N GLN A 291 -7.29 30.41 -24.79
CA GLN A 291 -5.86 30.28 -25.02
C GLN A 291 -5.03 30.68 -23.79
N PHE A 292 -4.06 29.84 -23.47
CA PHE A 292 -2.99 30.11 -22.53
C PHE A 292 -1.72 29.39 -23.00
N ASP A 293 -0.57 29.70 -22.40
CA ASP A 293 0.70 29.09 -22.75
C ASP A 293 0.73 27.58 -22.39
N PRO A 294 0.78 26.67 -23.39
CA PRO A 294 0.80 25.23 -23.15
C PRO A 294 2.11 24.75 -22.50
N THR A 295 3.22 25.50 -22.60
CA THR A 295 4.52 25.04 -22.04
C THR A 295 4.53 25.00 -20.51
N ARG A 296 3.55 25.63 -19.87
CA ARG A 296 3.40 25.63 -18.41
C ARG A 296 2.86 24.30 -17.86
N MET A 297 2.33 23.42 -18.71
CA MET A 297 1.77 22.14 -18.30
C MET A 297 1.86 21.12 -19.43
N GLU A 298 2.66 20.08 -19.26
CA GLU A 298 2.67 18.94 -20.20
C GLU A 298 1.66 17.86 -19.78
N ARG A 299 1.69 17.49 -18.50
CA ARG A 299 0.78 16.54 -17.84
C ARG A 299 0.27 17.10 -16.54
N GLY A 300 -0.88 16.61 -16.10
CA GLY A 300 -1.41 16.94 -14.78
C GLY A 300 -2.88 16.62 -14.69
N VAL A 301 -3.62 17.45 -13.98
CA VAL A 301 -5.01 17.20 -13.63
C VAL A 301 -5.92 18.36 -14.04
N LEU A 302 -7.12 18.04 -14.49
CA LEU A 302 -8.24 18.98 -14.49
C LEU A 302 -9.30 18.51 -13.50
N CYS A 303 -9.90 19.46 -12.79
CA CYS A 303 -11.02 19.19 -11.90
C CYS A 303 -12.14 20.22 -12.03
N SER A 304 -13.31 19.93 -11.47
CA SER A 304 -14.42 20.88 -11.43
C SER A 304 -14.05 22.14 -10.65
N ALA A 305 -14.35 23.33 -11.19
CA ALA A 305 -14.19 24.58 -10.44
C ALA A 305 -15.37 24.85 -9.48
N ALA A 306 -16.50 24.16 -9.67
CA ALA A 306 -17.72 24.34 -8.89
C ALA A 306 -17.70 23.60 -7.53
N SER A 307 -16.62 22.86 -7.22
CA SER A 307 -16.54 22.07 -6.00
C SER A 307 -16.35 22.97 -4.76
N SER A 308 -17.42 23.20 -4.00
CA SER A 308 -17.40 23.93 -2.71
C SER A 308 -16.54 23.26 -1.62
N GLY A 309 -16.06 22.04 -1.88
CA GLY A 309 -14.95 21.39 -1.19
C GLY A 309 -14.12 20.69 -2.26
N ARG A 310 -12.80 20.90 -2.28
CA ARG A 310 -11.96 20.36 -3.35
C ARG A 310 -12.06 18.82 -3.37
N THR A 311 -12.52 18.25 -4.48
CA THR A 311 -12.52 16.80 -4.73
C THR A 311 -11.10 16.23 -4.59
N LEU A 312 -10.08 17.05 -4.89
CA LEU A 312 -8.66 16.75 -4.71
C LEU A 312 -8.03 17.74 -3.76
N ALA A 313 -7.34 17.25 -2.74
CA ALA A 313 -6.51 18.08 -1.89
C ALA A 313 -5.05 17.94 -2.30
N ASN A 314 -4.35 19.06 -2.38
CA ASN A 314 -2.90 19.07 -2.52
C ASN A 314 -2.29 18.84 -1.14
N SER A 315 -1.59 17.73 -0.94
CA SER A 315 -1.01 17.42 0.37
C SER A 315 0.26 16.58 0.26
N SER A 316 1.19 16.83 1.18
CA SER A 316 2.39 16.02 1.38
C SER A 316 2.18 14.88 2.37
N GLN A 317 1.03 14.86 3.05
CA GLN A 317 0.73 13.94 4.15
C GLN A 317 -0.58 13.23 3.86
N LEU A 318 -0.53 11.91 3.72
CA LEU A 318 -1.69 11.08 3.37
C LEU A 318 -1.74 9.84 4.25
N ILE A 319 -2.90 9.21 4.36
CA ILE A 319 -3.04 7.85 4.90
C ILE A 319 -3.54 6.96 3.78
N ALA A 320 -2.89 5.81 3.58
CA ALA A 320 -3.33 4.79 2.64
C ALA A 320 -3.41 3.42 3.33
N LYS A 321 -4.39 2.61 2.93
CA LYS A 321 -4.37 1.17 3.16
C LYS A 321 -3.33 0.56 2.22
N VAL A 322 -2.39 -0.21 2.74
CA VAL A 322 -1.23 -0.72 1.98
C VAL A 322 -1.11 -2.23 2.08
N HIS A 323 -0.65 -2.81 0.99
CA HIS A 323 -0.35 -4.23 0.86
C HIS A 323 1.05 -4.40 0.29
N ARG A 324 1.77 -5.42 0.77
CA ARG A 324 3.11 -5.72 0.27
C ARG A 324 3.03 -6.58 -0.98
N VAL A 325 3.85 -6.26 -1.96
CA VAL A 325 3.97 -7.05 -3.18
C VAL A 325 4.88 -8.25 -2.91
N ARG A 326 4.34 -9.45 -3.10
CA ARG A 326 5.02 -10.73 -2.86
C ARG A 326 6.40 -10.85 -3.51
N TYR A 327 6.55 -10.30 -4.71
CA TYR A 327 7.74 -10.43 -5.53
C TYR A 327 8.82 -9.38 -5.21
N HIS A 328 8.59 -8.53 -4.20
CA HIS A 328 9.57 -7.57 -3.72
C HIS A 328 10.38 -8.15 -2.56
N PRO A 329 11.68 -8.46 -2.76
CA PRO A 329 12.48 -9.18 -1.78
C PRO A 329 13.02 -8.29 -0.66
N LEU A 330 13.05 -6.96 -0.87
CA LEU A 330 13.65 -6.05 0.10
C LEU A 330 12.67 -5.71 1.24
N PRO A 331 13.20 -5.46 2.45
CA PRO A 331 12.40 -5.05 3.60
C PRO A 331 11.72 -3.71 3.34
N CYS A 332 10.53 -3.56 3.91
CA CYS A 332 9.71 -2.35 3.83
C CYS A 332 9.54 -1.75 5.23
N ASP A 333 10.62 -1.18 5.76
CA ASP A 333 10.64 -0.54 7.08
C ASP A 333 10.18 0.93 7.04
N THR A 334 10.06 1.53 8.21
CA THR A 334 9.57 2.92 8.36
C THR A 334 10.56 4.01 7.91
N HIS A 335 11.81 3.65 7.64
CA HIS A 335 12.87 4.56 7.20
C HIS A 335 13.13 4.46 5.70
N THR A 336 12.63 3.41 5.06
CA THR A 336 12.79 3.15 3.64
C THR A 336 12.14 4.26 2.82
N LYS A 337 12.91 4.79 1.86
CA LYS A 337 12.42 5.76 0.89
C LYS A 337 11.87 5.05 -0.34
N PHE A 338 10.71 5.49 -0.80
CA PHE A 338 10.05 4.97 -1.98
C PHE A 338 9.73 6.08 -2.97
N HIS A 339 9.73 5.72 -4.25
CA HIS A 339 9.07 6.49 -5.29
C HIS A 339 7.59 6.15 -5.29
N ILE A 340 6.76 7.04 -4.74
CA ILE A 340 5.33 6.84 -4.57
C ILE A 340 4.60 7.51 -5.72
N SER A 341 3.83 6.74 -6.47
CA SER A 341 3.01 7.21 -7.59
C SER A 341 1.55 7.28 -7.18
N ILE A 342 0.95 8.46 -7.33
CA ILE A 342 -0.45 8.77 -7.06
C ILE A 342 -0.96 9.59 -8.24
N GLY A 343 -1.94 9.08 -9.00
CA GLY A 343 -2.31 9.69 -10.27
C GLY A 343 -1.14 9.70 -11.26
N HIS A 344 -0.86 10.87 -11.85
CA HIS A 344 0.31 11.10 -12.70
C HIS A 344 1.57 11.56 -11.97
N ALA A 345 1.49 11.83 -10.65
CA ALA A 345 2.61 12.32 -9.88
C ALA A 345 3.39 11.15 -9.28
N THR A 346 4.71 11.08 -9.52
CA THR A 346 5.62 10.21 -8.78
C THR A 346 6.55 11.06 -7.93
N VAL A 347 6.45 10.92 -6.61
CA VAL A 347 7.21 11.71 -5.64
C VAL A 347 7.90 10.77 -4.65
N MET A 348 9.09 11.16 -4.20
CA MET A 348 9.80 10.44 -3.14
C MET A 348 9.12 10.65 -1.80
N GLY A 349 9.05 9.61 -0.99
CA GLY A 349 8.51 9.71 0.36
C GLY A 349 8.89 8.55 1.25
N THR A 350 8.55 8.68 2.52
CA THR A 350 8.69 7.62 3.54
C THR A 350 7.30 7.24 4.05
N MET A 351 7.20 6.05 4.65
CA MET A 351 5.94 5.54 5.17
C MET A 351 6.08 5.14 6.62
N ARG A 352 5.06 5.41 7.43
CA ARG A 352 4.97 4.92 8.80
C ARG A 352 3.78 4.00 8.97
N TYR A 353 3.99 2.77 9.41
CA TYR A 353 2.99 1.72 9.35
C TYR A 353 2.21 1.56 10.66
N PHE A 354 0.95 1.17 10.51
CA PHE A 354 0.10 0.77 11.60
C PHE A 354 -0.96 -0.23 11.11
N SER A 355 -1.50 -1.05 12.01
CA SER A 355 -2.56 -2.01 11.68
C SER A 355 -3.82 -1.79 12.51
N ARG A 356 -4.94 -2.31 11.99
CA ARG A 356 -6.23 -2.39 12.67
C ARG A 356 -6.83 -3.78 12.43
N PRO A 357 -7.64 -4.33 13.36
CA PRO A 357 -8.44 -5.51 13.07
C PRO A 357 -9.28 -5.28 11.81
N ALA A 358 -9.30 -6.26 10.92
CA ALA A 358 -10.10 -6.16 9.70
C ALA A 358 -11.59 -6.09 10.09
N ARG A 359 -12.34 -5.19 9.46
CA ARG A 359 -13.78 -5.08 9.69
C ARG A 359 -14.46 -6.30 9.04
N THR A 360 -14.95 -7.24 9.84
CA THR A 360 -15.75 -8.36 9.36
C THR A 360 -17.08 -7.82 8.80
N ASN A 361 -17.47 -8.27 7.61
CA ASN A 361 -18.73 -7.91 6.91
C ASN A 361 -20.03 -8.14 7.74
N ALA A 362 -19.95 -8.65 8.97
CA ALA A 362 -21.10 -8.95 9.83
C ALA A 362 -21.81 -7.70 10.40
N ASN A 363 -21.18 -6.52 10.39
CA ASN A 363 -21.77 -5.27 10.89
C ASN A 363 -22.33 -4.35 9.79
N LEU A 364 -22.57 -4.86 8.58
CA LEU A 364 -23.06 -4.09 7.42
C LEU A 364 -24.54 -3.68 7.47
N ASN A 365 -25.25 -3.89 8.59
CA ASN A 365 -26.69 -3.63 8.71
C ASN A 365 -27.07 -2.36 9.50
N VAL A 366 -26.17 -1.38 9.64
CA VAL A 366 -26.56 -0.05 10.15
C VAL A 366 -25.99 1.06 9.27
N SER A 367 -26.88 1.63 8.46
CA SER A 367 -26.74 2.85 7.66
C SER A 367 -25.80 2.80 6.44
N GLY A 368 -26.37 3.09 5.26
CA GLY A 368 -25.67 3.21 3.97
C GLY A 368 -24.74 4.42 3.85
N ALA A 369 -23.96 4.73 4.88
CA ALA A 369 -22.82 5.62 4.79
C ALA A 369 -21.62 4.81 4.29
N ALA A 370 -21.09 5.17 3.12
CA ALA A 370 -19.85 4.59 2.61
C ALA A 370 -18.78 4.58 3.72
N ASP A 371 -18.17 3.41 3.93
CA ASP A 371 -17.20 3.07 4.97
C ASP A 371 -16.05 4.10 5.04
N ARG A 372 -16.27 5.21 5.76
CA ARG A 372 -15.35 6.33 5.81
C ARG A 372 -14.26 6.00 6.81
N PHE A 373 -13.02 5.93 6.34
CA PHE A 373 -11.86 5.73 7.21
C PHE A 373 -11.78 6.88 8.22
N ASP A 374 -11.81 6.52 9.51
CA ASP A 374 -11.60 7.46 10.61
C ASP A 374 -10.14 7.39 11.07
N PRO A 375 -9.35 8.47 10.90
CA PRO A 375 -7.95 8.51 11.34
C PRO A 375 -7.78 8.48 12.86
N PHE A 376 -8.79 8.83 13.65
CA PHE A 376 -8.68 8.98 15.11
C PHE A 376 -9.09 7.73 15.91
N ILE A 377 -9.34 6.62 15.23
CA ILE A 377 -9.47 5.30 15.88
C ILE A 377 -8.09 4.79 16.28
N GLU A 378 -7.98 4.31 17.53
CA GLU A 378 -6.75 3.71 18.06
C GLU A 378 -6.25 2.57 17.16
N SER A 379 -4.96 2.57 16.87
CA SER A 379 -4.34 1.61 15.94
C SER A 379 -3.01 1.10 16.47
N THR A 380 -2.57 -0.07 16.02
CA THR A 380 -1.33 -0.68 16.51
C THR A 380 -0.15 -0.30 15.64
N TRP A 381 0.98 0.10 16.24
CA TRP A 381 2.23 0.40 15.55
C TRP A 381 2.81 -0.84 14.87
N VAL A 382 3.27 -0.66 13.64
CA VAL A 382 3.98 -1.70 12.87
C VAL A 382 5.37 -1.16 12.47
N GLU A 383 6.41 -1.89 12.83
CA GLU A 383 7.81 -1.48 12.57
C GLU A 383 8.21 -1.74 11.11
N GLU A 384 7.79 -2.87 10.57
CA GLU A 384 8.10 -3.34 9.22
C GLU A 384 6.91 -4.15 8.69
N LEU A 385 6.62 -4.03 7.39
CA LEU A 385 5.61 -4.86 6.74
C LEU A 385 6.23 -6.20 6.32
N GLY A 386 5.85 -7.28 7.01
CA GLY A 386 6.29 -8.63 6.69
C GLY A 386 5.44 -9.31 5.61
N ASP A 387 5.48 -10.64 5.59
CA ASP A 387 4.77 -11.46 4.60
C ASP A 387 3.26 -11.59 4.92
N GLU A 388 2.85 -11.29 6.16
CA GLU A 388 1.46 -11.23 6.60
C GLU A 388 0.64 -10.14 5.91
N VAL A 389 1.32 -9.15 5.32
CA VAL A 389 0.74 -8.02 4.59
C VAL A 389 0.54 -8.34 3.10
N VAL A 390 1.04 -9.48 2.65
CA VAL A 390 0.88 -9.96 1.27
C VAL A 390 -0.52 -10.52 1.09
N LEU A 391 -1.19 -10.11 0.02
CA LEU A 391 -2.52 -10.58 -0.30
C LEU A 391 -2.50 -12.07 -0.64
N SER A 392 -3.34 -12.84 0.05
CA SER A 392 -3.62 -14.23 -0.25
C SER A 392 -4.93 -14.34 -1.02
N TYR A 393 -5.05 -15.38 -1.86
CA TYR A 393 -6.23 -15.63 -2.68
C TYR A 393 -6.69 -17.06 -2.44
N ASN A 394 -7.97 -17.23 -2.09
CA ASN A 394 -8.53 -18.56 -1.86
C ASN A 394 -8.71 -19.29 -3.19
N THR A 395 -7.80 -20.19 -3.52
CA THR A 395 -7.90 -21.05 -4.71
C THR A 395 -8.69 -22.33 -4.46
N SER A 396 -8.99 -22.67 -3.19
CA SER A 396 -9.58 -23.95 -2.77
C SER A 396 -11.06 -23.88 -2.35
N THR A 397 -11.58 -22.68 -2.05
CA THR A 397 -12.92 -22.48 -1.48
C THR A 397 -13.66 -21.35 -2.20
N SER A 398 -14.20 -21.63 -3.38
CA SER A 398 -15.40 -20.94 -3.85
C SER A 398 -16.14 -21.79 -4.88
N SER A 399 -17.40 -22.06 -4.58
CA SER A 399 -18.43 -22.61 -5.46
C SER A 399 -18.81 -21.68 -6.63
N THR A 400 -17.93 -20.74 -6.98
CA THR A 400 -18.02 -19.83 -8.12
C THR A 400 -16.64 -19.83 -8.79
N ALA A 401 -16.45 -20.72 -9.76
CA ALA A 401 -15.26 -20.69 -10.59
C ALA A 401 -15.19 -19.34 -11.29
N SER A 402 -14.28 -18.46 -10.85
CA SER A 402 -14.02 -17.17 -11.52
C SER A 402 -13.72 -17.44 -12.99
N ALA A 403 -14.36 -16.69 -13.88
CA ALA A 403 -14.16 -16.85 -15.32
C ALA A 403 -12.67 -16.65 -15.68
N PRO A 404 -12.14 -17.37 -16.68
CA PRO A 404 -10.75 -17.19 -17.12
C PRO A 404 -10.41 -15.72 -17.36
N GLY A 405 -9.33 -15.22 -16.74
CA GLY A 405 -8.90 -13.83 -16.85
C GLY A 405 -9.59 -12.84 -15.90
N GLN A 406 -10.62 -13.25 -15.14
CA GLN A 406 -11.19 -12.41 -14.10
C GLN A 406 -10.39 -12.51 -12.78
N PRO A 407 -10.06 -11.38 -12.15
CA PRO A 407 -9.24 -11.36 -10.95
C PRO A 407 -10.04 -11.85 -9.73
N LEU A 408 -9.43 -12.72 -8.94
CA LEU A 408 -9.97 -13.13 -7.64
C LEU A 408 -9.90 -11.97 -6.63
N LEU A 409 -10.91 -11.96 -5.75
CA LEU A 409 -10.88 -11.13 -4.56
C LEU A 409 -9.87 -11.70 -3.54
N PRO A 410 -9.17 -10.83 -2.79
CA PRO A 410 -8.34 -11.29 -1.68
C PRO A 410 -9.14 -12.10 -0.65
N ALA A 411 -8.49 -13.08 -0.04
CA ALA A 411 -9.05 -13.77 1.12
C ALA A 411 -9.25 -12.77 2.28
N PRO A 412 -10.25 -13.01 3.15
CA PRO A 412 -10.42 -12.19 4.35
C PRO A 412 -9.15 -12.19 5.18
N ALA A 413 -8.56 -11.02 5.43
CA ALA A 413 -7.43 -10.87 6.33
C ALA A 413 -7.94 -10.66 7.76
N GLU A 414 -7.16 -11.07 8.75
CA GLU A 414 -7.46 -10.77 10.16
C GLU A 414 -7.18 -9.31 10.52
N GLN A 415 -6.22 -8.69 9.83
CA GLN A 415 -5.80 -7.32 10.04
C GLN A 415 -5.66 -6.57 8.72
N ASP A 416 -6.00 -5.28 8.76
CA ASP A 416 -5.72 -4.32 7.72
C ASP A 416 -4.51 -3.47 8.10
N TYR A 417 -3.61 -3.28 7.13
CA TYR A 417 -2.40 -2.49 7.28
C TYR A 417 -2.54 -1.15 6.58
N TYR A 418 -2.05 -0.11 7.24
CA TYR A 418 -2.11 1.27 6.80
C TYR A 418 -0.74 1.91 6.91
N ALA A 419 -0.52 2.94 6.10
CA ALA A 419 0.67 3.75 6.13
C ALA A 419 0.30 5.23 6.19
N VAL A 420 0.99 5.99 7.05
CA VAL A 420 1.09 7.45 6.91
C VAL A 420 2.18 7.72 5.88
N LEU A 421 1.81 8.28 4.73
CA LEU A 421 2.73 8.69 3.67
C LEU A 421 3.23 10.10 3.97
N LEU A 422 4.55 10.25 3.99
CA LEU A 422 5.24 11.51 4.15
C LEU A 422 6.04 11.79 2.88
N LEU A 423 5.47 12.60 2.00
CA LEU A 423 6.01 12.93 0.68
C LEU A 423 6.93 14.14 0.74
N GLU A 424 8.02 14.12 -0.04
CA GLU A 424 8.97 15.24 -0.14
C GLU A 424 8.37 16.47 -0.85
N ARG A 425 7.34 16.26 -1.68
CA ARG A 425 6.56 17.31 -2.34
C ARG A 425 5.07 16.99 -2.26
N PRO A 426 4.18 18.01 -2.18
CA PRO A 426 2.75 17.77 -2.15
C PRO A 426 2.25 17.22 -3.49
N VAL A 427 1.24 16.36 -3.42
CA VAL A 427 0.56 15.79 -4.60
C VAL A 427 -0.95 15.98 -4.46
N LEU A 428 -1.62 16.09 -5.60
CA LEU A 428 -3.07 16.11 -5.67
C LEU A 428 -3.59 14.69 -5.44
N ALA A 429 -4.36 14.50 -4.38
CA ALA A 429 -4.94 13.20 -4.03
C ALA A 429 -6.36 13.36 -3.50
N ALA A 430 -7.13 12.28 -3.63
CA ALA A 430 -8.43 12.11 -3.01
C ALA A 430 -8.49 10.73 -2.33
N PRO A 431 -9.34 10.56 -1.30
CA PRO A 431 -9.71 9.24 -0.83
C PRO A 431 -10.24 8.37 -1.99
N GLY A 432 -9.82 7.11 -2.04
CA GLY A 432 -10.14 6.16 -3.10
C GLY A 432 -9.13 6.11 -4.25
N VAL A 433 -8.20 7.07 -4.35
CA VAL A 433 -7.17 7.05 -5.39
C VAL A 433 -6.13 5.97 -5.08
N PHE A 434 -5.76 5.20 -6.11
CA PHE A 434 -4.76 4.15 -5.99
C PHE A 434 -3.35 4.74 -5.87
N MET A 435 -2.49 4.06 -5.10
CA MET A 435 -1.09 4.42 -4.95
C MET A 435 -0.17 3.22 -5.15
N ILE A 436 1.00 3.45 -5.73
CA ILE A 436 2.03 2.43 -5.96
C ILE A 436 3.37 2.96 -5.47
N ALA A 437 4.04 2.22 -4.59
CA ALA A 437 5.37 2.54 -4.09
C ALA A 437 6.43 1.64 -4.76
N MET A 438 7.48 2.27 -5.29
CA MET A 438 8.54 1.58 -6.03
C MET A 438 9.94 1.93 -5.49
N ARG A 439 10.85 0.97 -5.57
CA ARG A 439 12.29 1.17 -5.40
C ARG A 439 12.96 1.28 -6.77
N LEU A 440 13.07 2.50 -7.28
CA LEU A 440 13.67 2.79 -8.60
C LEU A 440 15.17 3.07 -8.53
N ASP A 441 15.70 3.18 -7.31
CA ASP A 441 17.12 3.41 -6.98
C ASP A 441 17.98 2.14 -7.10
N VAL A 442 17.35 0.96 -7.14
CA VAL A 442 18.07 -0.32 -7.17
C VAL A 442 18.20 -0.85 -8.60
N GLU A 443 19.34 -1.50 -8.87
CA GLU A 443 19.63 -2.09 -10.16
C GLU A 443 18.66 -3.22 -10.53
N ARG A 444 18.40 -3.32 -11.83
CA ARG A 444 17.19 -3.92 -12.41
C ARG A 444 17.19 -5.45 -12.45
N GLU A 445 18.34 -6.08 -12.36
CA GLU A 445 18.51 -7.35 -13.06
C GLU A 445 17.79 -8.54 -12.39
N ASN A 446 17.42 -8.46 -11.11
CA ASN A 446 16.98 -9.66 -10.38
C ASN A 446 15.70 -9.57 -9.55
N PHE A 447 14.99 -8.43 -9.46
CA PHE A 447 13.77 -8.39 -8.64
C PHE A 447 12.73 -7.34 -9.05
N CYS A 448 11.49 -7.53 -8.58
CA CYS A 448 10.38 -6.61 -8.85
C CYS A 448 10.58 -5.30 -8.09
N ARG A 449 10.60 -4.17 -8.82
CA ARG A 449 10.77 -2.83 -8.22
C ARG A 449 9.52 -2.31 -7.52
N ILE A 450 8.35 -2.89 -7.79
CA ILE A 450 7.08 -2.53 -7.14
C ILE A 450 7.08 -3.18 -5.76
N ALA A 451 7.12 -2.36 -4.71
CA ALA A 451 7.26 -2.80 -3.33
C ALA A 451 5.91 -2.89 -2.61
N LEU A 452 5.11 -1.82 -2.71
CA LEU A 452 3.82 -1.70 -2.04
C LEU A 452 2.77 -1.17 -3.00
N ALA A 453 1.54 -1.59 -2.80
CA ALA A 453 0.37 -1.04 -3.50
C ALA A 453 -0.74 -0.78 -2.49
N GLY A 454 -1.58 0.21 -2.76
CA GLY A 454 -2.57 0.64 -1.79
C GLY A 454 -3.59 1.61 -2.33
N THR A 455 -4.51 2.01 -1.47
CA THR A 455 -5.54 3.02 -1.77
C THR A 455 -5.50 4.09 -0.70
N VAL A 456 -5.51 5.37 -1.13
CA VAL A 456 -5.56 6.51 -0.22
C VAL A 456 -6.90 6.50 0.51
N CYS A 457 -6.85 6.54 1.85
CA CYS A 457 -8.03 6.54 2.72
C CYS A 457 -8.33 7.93 3.28
N HIS A 458 -7.28 8.73 3.52
CA HIS A 458 -7.41 10.07 4.10
C HIS A 458 -6.34 11.01 3.56
N VAL A 459 -6.71 12.27 3.37
CA VAL A 459 -5.82 13.35 2.94
C VAL A 459 -5.83 14.42 4.01
N PHE A 460 -4.67 14.74 4.58
CA PHE A 460 -4.59 15.83 5.55
C PHE A 460 -4.67 17.15 4.79
N SER A 461 -5.66 17.99 5.15
CA SER A 461 -5.75 19.37 4.66
C SER A 461 -4.77 20.23 5.45
N GLU A 462 -3.95 21.02 4.74
CA GLU A 462 -3.09 22.04 5.36
C GLU A 462 -3.90 23.15 6.03
N ASP A 463 -5.18 23.32 5.66
CA ASP A 463 -6.08 24.37 6.16
C ASP A 463 -6.94 23.94 7.36
N SER A 464 -6.74 22.74 7.93
CA SER A 464 -7.55 22.30 9.07
C SER A 464 -7.21 23.17 10.29
N PRO A 465 -8.15 23.98 10.82
CA PRO A 465 -7.85 24.89 11.92
C PRO A 465 -7.33 24.07 13.09
N ALA A 466 -6.27 24.59 13.69
CA ALA A 466 -5.82 24.13 15.00
C ALA A 466 -7.04 24.15 15.93
N VAL A 467 -7.57 22.98 16.28
CA VAL A 467 -8.37 22.85 17.49
C VAL A 467 -7.37 23.13 18.60
N THR A 468 -7.35 24.40 19.04
CA THR A 468 -6.72 24.81 20.28
C THR A 468 -7.24 23.86 21.35
N ALA A 469 -6.35 23.09 21.95
CA ALA A 469 -6.67 22.39 23.18
C ALA A 469 -7.15 23.47 24.16
N ALA A 470 -8.45 23.46 24.46
CA ALA A 470 -9.05 24.39 25.39
C ALA A 470 -8.59 24.01 26.79
N THR A 471 -7.49 24.61 27.24
CA THR A 471 -7.20 24.80 28.65
C THR A 471 -7.29 26.29 28.91
N PRO A 472 -8.27 26.78 29.69
CA PRO A 472 -8.37 28.19 29.99
C PRO A 472 -7.35 28.51 31.09
N THR A 473 -6.17 28.97 30.72
CA THR A 473 -5.28 29.66 31.67
C THR A 473 -5.35 31.15 31.40
N LEU A 474 -6.05 31.85 32.29
CA LEU A 474 -6.02 33.29 32.44
C LEU A 474 -4.59 33.76 32.72
N GLY A 475 -4.18 34.84 32.05
CA GLY A 475 -3.07 35.69 32.50
C GLY A 475 -1.85 35.72 31.58
N ASP A 476 -1.71 36.89 30.94
CA ASP A 476 -0.46 37.61 30.73
C ASP A 476 0.36 37.43 29.43
N SER A 477 0.35 38.54 28.69
CA SER A 477 1.44 39.17 27.94
C SER A 477 1.86 38.60 26.58
N GLU A 478 1.78 39.50 25.61
CA GLU A 478 2.22 39.38 24.22
C GLU A 478 3.72 39.08 24.14
N HIS A 479 4.09 37.80 24.01
CA HIS A 479 5.36 37.39 23.42
C HIS A 479 5.08 36.43 22.26
N SER A 480 5.39 36.88 21.04
CA SER A 480 5.31 36.10 19.82
C SER A 480 6.28 34.92 19.87
N SER A 481 5.82 33.79 20.42
CA SER A 481 6.51 32.52 20.27
C SER A 481 6.07 31.87 18.96
N ASN A 482 7.05 31.51 18.12
CA ASN A 482 6.84 30.65 16.96
C ASN A 482 6.27 29.30 17.44
N HIS A 483 4.95 29.19 17.52
CA HIS A 483 4.28 27.92 17.71
C HIS A 483 4.45 27.11 16.43
N THR A 484 5.48 26.25 16.40
CA THR A 484 5.66 25.23 15.37
C THR A 484 4.41 24.35 15.39
N GLN A 485 3.50 24.54 14.45
CA GLN A 485 2.30 23.73 14.33
C GLN A 485 2.69 22.25 14.22
N VAL A 486 2.20 21.45 15.16
CA VAL A 486 2.45 20.00 15.15
C VAL A 486 1.68 19.40 13.96
N PRO A 487 2.35 18.66 13.04
CA PRO A 487 1.67 18.04 11.92
C PRO A 487 0.51 17.14 12.36
N ALA A 488 -0.62 17.20 11.64
CA ALA A 488 -1.85 16.52 12.06
C ALA A 488 -1.68 15.01 12.28
N TRP A 489 -0.84 14.34 11.47
CA TRP A 489 -0.57 12.91 11.61
C TRP A 489 0.11 12.53 12.94
N ARG A 490 0.78 13.47 13.63
CA ARG A 490 1.40 13.21 14.94
C ARG A 490 0.38 13.09 16.07
N ARG A 491 -0.87 13.47 15.83
CA ARG A 491 -2.00 13.31 16.76
C ARG A 491 -2.75 12.00 16.56
N LEU A 492 -2.35 11.17 15.59
CA LEU A 492 -2.97 9.88 15.38
C LEU A 492 -2.74 8.98 16.61
N PRO A 493 -3.78 8.33 17.15
CA PRO A 493 -3.66 7.45 18.30
C PRO A 493 -3.08 6.09 17.89
N VAL A 494 -1.83 6.09 17.42
CA VAL A 494 -1.10 4.86 17.11
C VAL A 494 -0.28 4.43 18.31
N VAL A 495 -0.50 3.20 18.77
CA VAL A 495 0.01 2.69 20.03
C VAL A 495 1.02 1.59 19.79
N ARG A 496 2.12 1.61 20.53
CA ARG A 496 3.11 0.54 20.59
C ARG A 496 3.15 0.02 22.01
N TYR A 497 2.72 -1.22 22.19
CA TYR A 497 2.86 -1.91 23.47
C TYR A 497 4.29 -2.43 23.61
N ARG A 498 4.93 -2.13 24.75
CA ARG A 498 6.19 -2.76 25.16
C ARG A 498 5.96 -3.47 26.48
N TYR A 499 6.40 -4.71 26.54
CA TYR A 499 6.32 -5.53 27.74
C TYR A 499 7.69 -5.60 28.41
N ARG A 500 7.73 -5.43 29.73
CA ARG A 500 8.94 -5.64 30.54
C ARG A 500 8.64 -6.66 31.62
N THR A 501 9.40 -7.74 31.67
CA THR A 501 9.31 -8.70 32.77
C THR A 501 9.97 -8.09 34.01
N LEU A 502 9.21 -8.01 35.09
CA LEU A 502 9.71 -7.53 36.38
C LEU A 502 10.20 -8.70 37.22
N ARG A 503 11.36 -8.53 37.84
CA ARG A 503 11.93 -9.51 38.76
C ARG A 503 11.49 -9.20 40.18
N VAL A 504 10.82 -10.15 40.82
CA VAL A 504 10.45 -10.05 42.24
C VAL A 504 11.70 -10.23 43.10
N ASN A 505 11.98 -9.27 43.98
CA ASN A 505 13.08 -9.32 44.93
C ASN A 505 12.61 -9.80 46.30
N ARG A 506 11.41 -9.39 46.72
CA ARG A 506 10.85 -9.71 48.03
C ARG A 506 9.34 -9.63 48.02
N VAL A 507 8.66 -10.65 48.54
CA VAL A 507 7.22 -10.62 48.81
C VAL A 507 6.96 -9.93 50.16
N LEU A 508 5.96 -9.05 50.22
CA LEU A 508 5.56 -8.36 51.45
C LEU A 508 4.31 -8.99 52.05
N ASP A 509 3.30 -9.23 51.22
CA ASP A 509 2.05 -9.91 51.57
C ASP A 509 1.51 -10.70 50.36
N SER A 510 0.34 -11.33 50.47
CA SER A 510 -0.24 -12.14 49.38
C SER A 510 -0.56 -11.35 48.09
N ARG A 511 -0.64 -10.02 48.16
CA ARG A 511 -0.97 -9.11 47.06
C ARG A 511 0.13 -8.12 46.72
N SER A 512 1.22 -8.04 47.48
CA SER A 512 2.23 -7.00 47.30
C SER A 512 3.66 -7.52 47.39
N CYS A 513 4.52 -6.94 46.54
CA CYS A 513 5.93 -7.31 46.47
C CYS A 513 6.81 -6.12 46.11
N ILE A 514 8.12 -6.29 46.33
CA ILE A 514 9.18 -5.39 45.86
C ILE A 514 9.78 -6.02 44.61
N ALA A 515 9.80 -5.27 43.52
CA ALA A 515 10.32 -5.71 42.24
C ALA A 515 11.36 -4.74 41.64
N THR A 516 12.18 -5.28 40.74
CA THR A 516 13.18 -4.58 39.93
C THR A 516 12.93 -4.83 38.44
N GLY A 517 13.55 -4.02 37.56
CA GLY A 517 13.41 -4.16 36.10
C GLY A 517 12.46 -3.14 35.45
N VAL A 518 11.93 -2.19 36.23
CA VAL A 518 11.12 -1.08 35.70
C VAL A 518 11.96 -0.15 34.84
N VAL A 519 13.23 0.08 35.19
CA VAL A 519 14.20 0.86 34.43
C VAL A 519 15.38 -0.03 34.03
N SER A 520 15.81 0.06 32.77
CA SER A 520 16.97 -0.67 32.24
C SER A 520 18.23 0.16 32.47
N LEU A 521 19.09 -0.26 33.40
CA LEU A 521 20.45 0.28 33.54
C LEU A 521 21.28 -0.21 32.35
N GLN A 522 21.64 0.67 31.41
CA GLN A 522 22.66 0.35 30.42
C GLN A 522 24.02 0.29 31.13
N THR A 523 24.57 -0.90 31.33
CA THR A 523 25.98 -1.07 31.68
C THR A 523 26.83 -0.75 30.46
N PRO A 524 27.84 0.14 30.56
CA PRO A 524 28.76 0.41 29.46
C PRO A 524 29.69 -0.80 29.33
N GLY A 525 29.35 -1.73 28.44
CA GLY A 525 30.20 -2.90 28.18
C GLY A 525 29.48 -4.12 27.64
N ASP A 526 28.56 -3.98 26.69
CA ASP A 526 28.39 -5.01 25.66
C ASP A 526 27.63 -4.42 24.47
N GLY A 527 28.30 -4.31 23.34
CA GLY A 527 27.81 -3.57 22.18
C GLY A 527 28.67 -3.87 20.95
N GLY A 528 28.45 -5.04 20.36
CA GLY A 528 28.85 -5.28 18.98
C GLY A 528 27.92 -4.50 18.05
N GLY A 529 28.50 -3.59 17.25
CA GLY A 529 27.96 -3.25 15.93
C GLY A 529 27.37 -1.84 15.72
N SER A 530 28.26 -0.98 15.21
CA SER A 530 28.04 0.13 14.27
C SER A 530 27.84 1.55 14.85
N ALA A 531 28.77 2.40 14.40
CA ALA A 531 29.07 3.73 14.89
C ALA A 531 28.52 4.84 13.98
N THR A 532 28.36 6.03 14.55
CA THR A 532 28.90 7.25 13.93
C THR A 532 29.28 8.26 15.03
N PRO A 533 30.40 9.00 14.91
CA PRO A 533 31.04 9.66 16.05
C PRO A 533 30.76 11.16 16.08
N ALA A 534 30.72 11.76 17.29
CA ALA A 534 30.93 13.20 17.44
C ALA A 534 31.56 13.56 18.80
N ARG A 535 32.73 14.20 18.68
CA ARG A 535 33.45 15.11 19.59
C ARG A 535 34.13 14.56 20.86
N ALA A 536 35.45 14.59 20.75
CA ALA A 536 36.45 14.48 21.80
C ALA A 536 36.35 15.61 22.85
N PHE A 537 36.70 15.29 24.10
CA PHE A 537 37.45 16.17 24.98
C PHE A 537 38.44 15.36 25.84
N SER A 538 39.55 16.03 26.12
CA SER A 538 40.85 15.56 26.59
C SER A 538 40.92 15.15 28.07
N SER A 539 41.76 14.13 28.32
CA SER A 539 42.72 13.93 29.42
C SER A 539 42.39 14.35 30.87
N ALA A 540 42.56 13.36 31.75
CA ALA A 540 43.28 13.44 33.03
C ALA A 540 42.76 14.37 34.14
N LYS A 541 41.88 13.81 35.00
CA LYS A 541 41.89 14.03 36.46
C LYS A 541 41.10 12.89 37.13
N ARG A 542 41.81 11.87 37.64
CA ARG A 542 41.22 10.85 38.53
C ARG A 542 41.20 11.37 39.96
N ASN A 543 40.12 11.04 40.68
CA ASN A 543 39.90 11.16 42.13
C ASN A 543 39.36 12.49 42.67
N LYS A 544 38.14 12.86 42.26
CA LYS A 544 37.09 13.46 43.14
C LYS A 544 35.70 13.53 42.49
N ASP A 545 35.62 13.44 41.16
CA ASP A 545 34.36 13.55 40.40
C ASP A 545 33.52 12.25 40.32
N SER A 546 34.03 11.10 40.78
CA SER A 546 33.31 9.83 40.73
C SER A 546 32.13 9.75 41.72
N VAL A 547 32.26 10.39 42.89
CA VAL A 547 31.22 10.38 43.93
C VAL A 547 30.02 11.25 43.53
N ASN A 548 30.27 12.43 42.94
CA ASN A 548 29.22 13.30 42.41
C ASN A 548 28.53 12.69 41.17
N GLY A 549 29.25 11.93 40.36
CA GLY A 549 28.68 11.20 39.22
C GLY A 549 27.69 10.10 39.65
N GLU A 550 28.03 9.31 40.67
CA GLU A 550 27.14 8.28 41.21
C GLU A 550 25.88 8.86 41.87
N GLU A 551 25.99 9.96 42.60
CA GLU A 551 24.82 10.59 43.23
C GLU A 551 23.86 11.18 42.21
N ARG A 552 24.40 11.77 41.13
CA ARG A 552 23.61 12.29 40.01
C ARG A 552 22.92 11.16 39.24
N GLN A 553 23.63 10.08 38.93
CA GLN A 553 23.05 8.88 38.31
C GLN A 553 21.92 8.27 39.17
N LYS A 554 22.12 8.21 40.49
CA LYS A 554 21.10 7.73 41.44
C LYS A 554 19.88 8.64 41.53
N ALA A 555 20.05 9.96 41.38
CA ALA A 555 18.97 10.93 41.33
C ALA A 555 18.20 10.86 39.99
N ASP A 556 18.91 10.71 38.87
CA ASP A 556 18.34 10.53 37.54
C ASP A 556 17.53 9.23 37.46
N LEU A 557 18.07 8.13 38.03
CA LEU A 557 17.36 6.85 38.14
C LEU A 557 16.08 6.97 38.98
N PHE A 558 16.14 7.69 40.10
CA PHE A 558 14.96 7.93 40.93
C PHE A 558 13.89 8.73 40.17
N ALA A 559 14.28 9.82 39.50
CA ALA A 559 13.39 10.61 38.65
C ALA A 559 12.80 9.79 37.50
N GLU A 560 13.55 8.83 36.96
CA GLU A 560 13.06 7.94 35.90
C GLU A 560 12.04 6.92 36.43
N VAL A 561 12.29 6.29 37.58
CA VAL A 561 11.34 5.34 38.20
C VAL A 561 10.02 6.01 38.57
N GLN A 562 10.06 7.27 39.01
CA GLN A 562 8.87 8.05 39.35
C GLN A 562 7.88 8.16 38.18
N LYS A 563 8.35 8.12 36.93
CA LYS A 563 7.50 8.15 35.72
C LYS A 563 6.64 6.90 35.55
N PHE A 564 6.94 5.82 36.28
CA PHE A 564 6.24 4.54 36.16
C PHE A 564 5.24 4.31 37.29
N LEU A 565 5.15 5.22 38.28
CA LEU A 565 4.14 5.12 39.33
C LEU A 565 2.74 5.14 38.71
N ARG A 566 1.82 4.37 39.31
CA ARG A 566 0.44 4.17 38.85
C ARG A 566 0.28 3.40 37.54
N LEU A 567 1.36 3.01 36.86
CA LEU A 567 1.24 2.15 35.69
C LEU A 567 0.79 0.73 36.08
N VAL A 568 0.05 0.12 35.16
CA VAL A 568 -0.53 -1.22 35.33
C VAL A 568 0.53 -2.29 35.09
N VAL A 569 0.56 -3.27 35.99
CA VAL A 569 1.30 -4.52 35.86
C VAL A 569 0.32 -5.69 35.80
N VAL A 570 0.70 -6.76 35.13
CA VAL A 570 -0.11 -7.98 35.01
C VAL A 570 0.73 -9.18 35.42
N PHE A 571 0.18 -10.04 36.26
CA PHE A 571 0.73 -11.36 36.51
C PHE A 571 0.13 -12.36 35.51
N GLU A 572 0.99 -13.04 34.76
CA GLU A 572 0.63 -14.07 33.79
C GLU A 572 1.13 -15.44 34.32
N PRO A 573 0.23 -16.40 34.59
CA PRO A 573 0.63 -17.74 35.00
C PRO A 573 1.33 -18.50 33.86
N GLU A 574 2.33 -19.31 34.20
CA GLU A 574 2.94 -20.28 33.28
C GLU A 574 2.03 -21.51 33.22
N ASP A 575 1.20 -21.61 32.19
CA ASP A 575 0.42 -22.83 31.95
C ASP A 575 1.36 -23.98 31.54
N ALA A 576 1.42 -25.02 32.37
CA ALA A 576 1.95 -26.31 31.97
C ALA A 576 0.92 -26.98 31.03
N ASP A 577 1.40 -27.45 29.88
CA ASP A 577 0.70 -28.20 28.81
C ASP A 577 0.04 -27.38 27.68
N ALA A 578 0.87 -27.04 26.69
CA ALA A 578 0.43 -26.72 25.33
C ALA A 578 0.00 -28.00 24.59
N SER A 579 -1.25 -28.43 24.79
CA SER A 579 -1.98 -29.18 23.77
C SER A 579 -3.48 -28.92 23.92
N VAL A 580 -4.01 -28.09 23.01
CA VAL A 580 -5.33 -28.17 22.34
C VAL A 580 -5.64 -26.79 21.73
N THR A 581 -5.94 -26.82 20.44
CA THR A 581 -6.37 -25.75 19.53
C THR A 581 -7.49 -24.84 20.08
N ALA A 582 -7.35 -23.54 19.79
CA ALA A 582 -8.24 -22.40 20.12
C ALA A 582 -9.65 -22.48 19.45
N PRO A 583 -10.55 -21.46 19.53
CA PRO A 583 -10.55 -20.19 20.29
C PRO A 583 -11.90 -19.85 20.98
N GLN A 584 -11.91 -19.36 22.22
CA GLN A 584 -13.03 -18.56 22.77
C GLN A 584 -12.50 -17.63 23.87
N THR A 585 -13.08 -16.44 23.89
CA THR A 585 -12.91 -15.38 24.88
C THR A 585 -13.21 -15.85 26.30
N SER A 586 -12.18 -15.99 27.14
CA SER A 586 -12.30 -15.91 28.61
C SER A 586 -10.94 -15.58 29.20
N ASN A 587 -10.89 -14.60 30.10
CA ASN A 587 -9.71 -14.21 30.87
C ASN A 587 -9.05 -15.44 31.55
N LEU A 588 -8.00 -16.00 30.94
CA LEU A 588 -7.17 -17.01 31.61
C LEU A 588 -6.36 -16.33 32.71
N GLY A 589 -6.82 -16.43 33.97
CA GLY A 589 -6.00 -16.36 35.19
C GLY A 589 -5.10 -15.14 35.44
N THR A 590 -5.09 -14.12 34.58
CA THR A 590 -4.19 -12.97 34.71
C THR A 590 -4.67 -12.03 35.81
N VAL A 591 -3.79 -11.68 36.74
CA VAL A 591 -4.10 -10.76 37.84
C VAL A 591 -3.53 -9.39 37.54
N LYS A 592 -4.36 -8.34 37.58
CA LYS A 592 -3.92 -6.95 37.40
C LYS A 592 -3.37 -6.38 38.71
N GLY A 593 -2.45 -5.43 38.59
CA GLY A 593 -1.90 -4.68 39.69
C GLY A 593 -1.34 -3.34 39.23
N ILE A 594 -0.80 -2.57 40.17
CA ILE A 594 -0.24 -1.24 39.94
C ILE A 594 1.14 -1.09 40.59
N ILE A 595 1.94 -0.19 40.03
CA ILE A 595 3.16 0.31 40.69
C ILE A 595 2.74 1.38 41.70
N ASP A 596 2.83 1.08 42.98
CA ASP A 596 2.34 1.94 44.07
C ASP A 596 3.37 3.02 44.45
N SER A 597 4.58 2.60 44.77
CA SER A 597 5.63 3.48 45.30
C SER A 597 7.03 3.03 44.88
N SER A 598 8.00 3.95 44.88
CA SER A 598 9.41 3.65 44.56
C SER A 598 10.29 3.69 45.81
N PHE A 599 11.25 2.80 45.92
CA PHE A 599 12.18 2.73 47.07
C PHE A 599 13.48 3.49 46.79
N GLY A 600 13.45 4.80 47.02
CA GLY A 600 14.63 5.67 47.00
C GLY A 600 15.52 5.53 45.75
N LYS A 601 16.82 5.77 45.91
CA LYS A 601 17.83 5.78 44.83
C LYS A 601 18.20 4.40 44.25
N THR A 602 17.41 3.35 44.52
CA THR A 602 17.80 1.94 44.23
C THR A 602 17.15 1.32 42.99
N GLY A 603 16.22 2.01 42.34
CA GLY A 603 15.52 1.47 41.16
C GLY A 603 14.42 0.43 41.46
N LYS A 604 14.14 0.17 42.75
CA LYS A 604 13.14 -0.80 43.22
C LYS A 604 11.76 -0.15 43.36
N VAL A 605 10.71 -0.91 43.06
CA VAL A 605 9.32 -0.45 43.22
C VAL A 605 8.50 -1.42 44.04
N LYS A 606 7.45 -0.90 44.70
CA LYS A 606 6.39 -1.69 45.32
C LYS A 606 5.27 -1.92 44.31
N LEU A 607 4.89 -3.17 44.12
CA LEU A 607 3.75 -3.58 43.32
C LEU A 607 2.60 -3.99 44.23
N ILE A 608 1.37 -3.67 43.85
CA ILE A 608 0.15 -4.09 44.54
C ILE A 608 -0.80 -4.69 43.49
N PHE A 609 -1.24 -5.93 43.71
CA PHE A 609 -2.17 -6.67 42.85
C PHE A 609 -3.59 -6.63 43.41
N ASP A 610 -4.57 -6.66 42.51
CA ASP A 610 -5.99 -6.65 42.86
C ASP A 610 -6.39 -7.96 43.57
N ASP A 611 -5.84 -9.08 43.08
CA ASP A 611 -6.03 -10.44 43.63
C ASP A 611 -4.71 -11.01 44.20
N PRO A 612 -4.78 -11.99 45.12
CA PRO A 612 -3.57 -12.61 45.68
C PRO A 612 -2.78 -13.39 44.64
N VAL A 613 -1.49 -13.07 44.52
CA VAL A 613 -0.53 -13.68 43.58
C VAL A 613 0.55 -14.47 44.33
N PHE A 614 0.85 -14.09 45.57
CA PHE A 614 1.94 -14.67 46.36
C PHE A 614 1.40 -15.53 47.51
N ALA A 615 2.14 -16.59 47.84
CA ALA A 615 1.88 -17.36 49.06
C ALA A 615 2.19 -16.50 50.28
N ASP A 616 1.34 -16.59 51.31
CA ASP A 616 1.50 -15.79 52.53
C ASP A 616 2.83 -16.14 53.22
N PRO A 617 3.78 -15.19 53.36
CA PRO A 617 5.04 -15.47 54.03
C PRO A 617 4.87 -15.87 55.50
N ALA A 618 3.72 -15.57 56.14
CA ALA A 618 3.42 -15.98 57.52
C ALA A 618 2.94 -17.44 57.65
N ALA A 619 2.55 -18.11 56.56
CA ALA A 619 2.07 -19.50 56.61
C ALA A 619 3.21 -20.55 56.67
N ASN A 620 4.45 -20.17 56.35
CA ASN A 620 5.61 -21.07 56.29
C ASN A 620 6.34 -21.28 57.63
N THR A 621 5.83 -20.75 58.75
CA THR A 621 6.45 -20.92 60.08
C THR A 621 5.91 -22.07 60.93
N THR A 622 5.10 -22.98 60.37
CA THR A 622 4.57 -24.11 61.16
C THR A 622 4.62 -25.43 60.41
N THR A 623 5.30 -26.39 61.06
CA THR A 623 5.38 -27.85 60.81
C THR A 623 6.43 -28.35 59.83
N ALA A 624 7.59 -28.73 60.37
CA ALA A 624 8.38 -29.84 59.86
C ALA A 624 8.78 -30.76 61.04
N PRO A 625 8.37 -32.03 61.09
CA PRO A 625 9.00 -33.00 61.96
C PRO A 625 10.27 -33.55 61.29
N THR A 626 11.27 -33.73 62.13
CA THR A 626 12.55 -34.38 61.88
C THR A 626 12.41 -35.73 61.15
N SER A 627 13.16 -35.93 60.06
CA SER A 627 13.79 -37.24 59.82
C SER A 627 15.10 -37.10 59.04
N ASN A 628 16.13 -37.73 59.59
CA ASN A 628 17.48 -37.85 59.05
C ASN A 628 17.49 -38.71 57.78
N ARG A 629 18.09 -38.22 56.68
CA ARG A 629 18.72 -39.11 55.70
C ARG A 629 19.95 -38.47 55.04
N ARG A 630 21.13 -38.95 55.45
CA ARG A 630 22.42 -38.75 54.78
C ARG A 630 22.45 -39.50 53.44
N LYS A 631 22.99 -38.84 52.39
CA LYS A 631 23.81 -39.34 51.25
C LYS A 631 23.58 -38.38 50.07
N LYS A 632 24.52 -38.02 49.18
CA LYS A 632 25.95 -38.28 48.97
C LYS A 632 26.34 -37.27 47.85
N LYS A 633 27.52 -36.65 47.90
CA LYS A 633 28.06 -35.85 46.79
C LYS A 633 28.39 -36.74 45.58
N SER A 634 28.01 -36.32 44.39
CA SER A 634 28.70 -36.65 43.13
C SER A 634 28.75 -35.40 42.26
N ALA A 635 29.94 -35.12 41.74
CA ALA A 635 30.26 -34.02 40.83
C ALA A 635 30.21 -34.52 39.38
N THR A 636 29.72 -33.70 38.43
CA THR A 636 30.37 -33.35 37.14
C THR A 636 29.48 -32.44 36.27
N ASP A 637 30.13 -31.41 35.73
CA ASP A 637 29.94 -30.59 34.52
C ASP A 637 28.95 -29.41 34.37
N PRO A 638 29.40 -28.32 33.67
CA PRO A 638 28.78 -26.99 33.70
C PRO A 638 28.24 -26.58 32.32
N SER A 639 26.92 -26.42 32.16
CA SER A 639 26.32 -25.66 31.04
C SER A 639 24.80 -25.62 31.16
N ALA A 640 24.30 -24.70 31.98
CA ALA A 640 22.94 -24.17 31.93
C ALA A 640 22.85 -23.02 32.95
N GLU A 641 23.11 -21.79 32.52
CA GLU A 641 22.64 -20.62 33.27
C GLU A 641 21.15 -20.45 32.98
N ASP A 642 20.35 -21.37 33.52
CA ASP A 642 18.93 -21.14 33.73
C ASP A 642 18.79 -20.07 34.83
N GLY A 643 18.26 -18.92 34.43
CA GLY A 643 17.95 -17.79 35.31
C GLY A 643 16.85 -18.15 36.30
N SER A 644 17.19 -18.97 37.29
CA SER A 644 16.30 -19.36 38.38
C SER A 644 15.81 -18.12 39.12
N ASN A 645 14.48 -17.96 39.08
CA ASN A 645 13.70 -16.87 39.63
C ASN A 645 13.74 -16.91 41.18
N SER A 646 14.88 -16.54 41.76
CA SER A 646 15.08 -16.47 43.21
C SER A 646 14.51 -15.16 43.76
N GLY A 647 13.38 -15.24 44.48
CA GLY A 647 12.87 -14.09 45.25
C GLY A 647 11.40 -14.04 45.68
N GLY A 648 10.60 -15.12 45.61
CA GLY A 648 9.23 -15.15 46.15
C GLY A 648 8.47 -16.42 45.76
N VAL A 649 7.72 -17.02 46.70
CA VAL A 649 6.87 -18.19 46.39
C VAL A 649 5.56 -17.67 45.80
N PHE A 650 5.41 -17.75 44.48
CA PHE A 650 4.14 -17.47 43.82
C PHE A 650 3.12 -18.57 44.16
N LEU A 651 1.83 -18.22 44.22
CA LEU A 651 0.75 -19.21 44.37
C LEU A 651 0.68 -20.17 43.17
N ARG A 652 1.09 -19.69 42.00
CA ARG A 652 1.23 -20.44 40.75
C ARG A 652 2.50 -19.97 40.04
N PRO A 653 3.27 -20.84 39.36
CA PRO A 653 4.40 -20.38 38.54
C PRO A 653 3.89 -19.37 37.49
N GLY A 654 4.68 -18.33 37.24
CA GLY A 654 4.26 -17.22 36.39
C GLY A 654 5.24 -16.05 36.40
N ARG A 655 4.95 -15.05 35.57
CA ARG A 655 5.77 -13.86 35.38
C ARG A 655 4.95 -12.58 35.54
N ILE A 656 5.59 -11.53 36.06
CA ILE A 656 4.98 -10.20 36.16
C ILE A 656 5.44 -9.35 34.98
N LEU A 657 4.49 -8.85 34.21
CA LEU A 657 4.71 -8.01 33.04
C LEU A 657 4.24 -6.58 33.31
N LEU A 658 5.14 -5.62 33.12
CA LEU A 658 4.80 -4.21 33.00
C LEU A 658 4.44 -3.91 31.55
N ILE A 659 3.23 -3.38 31.33
CA ILE A 659 2.72 -3.02 30.00
C ILE A 659 2.90 -1.53 29.80
N LEU A 660 3.77 -1.14 28.88
CA LEU A 660 4.00 0.25 28.51
C LEU A 660 3.29 0.54 27.20
N LYS A 661 2.22 1.35 27.27
CA LYS A 661 1.55 1.92 26.10
C LYS A 661 2.33 3.16 25.67
N LYS A 662 2.98 3.10 24.51
CA LYS A 662 3.69 4.25 23.92
C LYS A 662 2.96 4.76 22.69
N TYR A 663 3.08 6.03 22.39
CA TYR A 663 2.54 6.64 21.17
C TYR A 663 3.70 7.06 20.23
N PRO A 664 4.14 6.22 19.28
CA PRO A 664 5.32 6.49 18.46
C PRO A 664 5.22 7.74 17.59
N PHE A 665 3.99 8.18 17.28
CA PHE A 665 3.73 9.40 16.51
C PHE A 665 3.66 10.67 17.35
N ALA A 666 3.39 10.54 18.64
CA ALA A 666 3.28 11.68 19.53
C ALA A 666 4.65 12.37 19.69
N LEU A 667 4.65 13.70 19.59
CA LEU A 667 5.71 14.47 20.23
C LEU A 667 5.55 14.27 21.74
N HIS A 668 6.66 14.14 22.46
CA HIS A 668 6.74 13.78 23.89
C HIS A 668 5.93 14.69 24.84
N SER A 669 5.29 15.74 24.34
CA SER A 669 4.53 16.75 25.09
C SER A 669 3.03 16.83 24.78
N GLY A 670 2.51 16.12 23.77
CA GLY A 670 1.15 16.37 23.23
C GLY A 670 0.06 15.38 23.63
N LEU A 671 0.44 14.18 24.04
CA LEU A 671 -0.46 13.15 24.56
C LEU A 671 0.03 12.88 25.98
N GLU A 672 -0.82 13.13 26.98
CA GLU A 672 -0.56 12.66 28.35
C GLU A 672 -0.23 11.16 28.25
N GLN A 673 1.04 10.83 28.52
CA GLN A 673 1.61 9.50 28.29
C GLN A 673 1.07 8.47 29.28
#